data_AF-A0A3N4LU39-F1
#
_entry.id   AF-A0A3N4LU39-F1
#
_cell.length_a   1.000
_cell.length_b   1.000
_cell.length_c   1.000
_cell.angle_alpha   90.00
_cell.angle_beta   90.00
_cell.angle_gamma   90.00
#
_symmetry.space_group_name_H-M   'P 1'
#
loop_
_entity.id
_entity.type
_entity.pdbx_description
1 polymer ?
#
loop_
_entity_poly.entity_id
_entity_poly.type
_entity_poly.pdbx_seq_one_letter_code
_entity_poly.pdbx_strand_id
1 'polypeptide(L)'
;MLSHSAAIEAFPSNAPSDGFYQIVPDRHTSTERYATDLTHYIARLNELCTNLPTEYQVEQVPYPIYSPPHRVIEMQTTCVTAQVAFSAIIKEWWSNKEFQTYIPLAPKIERVLRKLDSLRPYSHVGLFRPDILIPDSEREATKICEINARFMFNGFFMSALLSQASEELDFTEGFEGGMTVVCKQLHESIWILMPMKNKICRYFDSLMDKSKPVVVLIKKGLKDLHCLTLFANYYPNVRLVDPFELRLIPSPTSPSGVAVTDNIGIIEQFMLELHQDEIEALDEELLLEIGKVCWNDLRTIFLAHDKRMLGLIRKELHWLLQWGKITPEQAAILENGLAETYTPMDKMWGWVSDRTVPGEKNNWVLKKCLSGKGDGMLFGRDLDEKAWKEFLNNQNLLHMPFRRRDSAKRRSSSRKSCTGSSTTSTISSRENSDGEKTVPEPPMGQYVLQRYIKQKKLDLIVHDRRSKQLEPKKVRWCFVGSVFCINLVILPCVFWRTNSNDVIAVGRDGLAIGGLTCKGMIDEVWVPVRARDPQLAIIPSDARITAPIMKASDAEIEAVRMALAKYGLAVVETHFEDVASDYMVNLTKHLGEPLSHSSCHGILWDVKPVASIDSKNVARSETMESFPWHTDCSFEEFPPRYFALHIIHHDRYGGGKLRLVHTDSILKNLTPQIIHILQSPLFKIHVPEEFHKEINYIVGPLLSSDGQRKLRYRRDIIEPLNDEAAAALGEVERSLLLVDGAARLLGQDVMKDGCIVLLDNARWLHARSPIRDSNRWLRRVRWGPEKFF
;
A
#
# COMPACT_ATOMS: atom_id res chain seq x y z
N MET A 1 -44.06 18.03 -37.55
CA MET A 1 -42.99 19.02 -37.33
C MET A 1 -41.86 18.30 -36.62
N LEU A 2 -40.67 18.33 -37.23
CA LEU A 2 -39.50 17.52 -36.91
C LEU A 2 -38.91 17.90 -35.54
N SER A 3 -38.99 17.02 -34.54
CA SER A 3 -38.16 17.12 -33.33
C SER A 3 -36.73 16.74 -33.69
N HIS A 4 -35.88 17.74 -33.88
CA HIS A 4 -34.44 17.56 -33.99
C HIS A 4 -33.91 17.01 -32.66
N SER A 5 -33.73 15.69 -32.58
CA SER A 5 -32.80 15.06 -31.64
C SER A 5 -31.39 15.57 -32.00
N ALA A 6 -30.90 16.57 -31.28
CA ALA A 6 -29.55 17.09 -31.47
C ALA A 6 -28.55 16.01 -31.08
N ALA A 7 -27.90 15.40 -32.07
CA ALA A 7 -26.80 14.46 -31.85
C ALA A 7 -25.66 15.16 -31.09
N ILE A 8 -25.17 14.53 -30.01
CA ILE A 8 -24.05 15.04 -29.22
C ILE A 8 -22.76 14.41 -29.77
N GLU A 9 -21.97 15.12 -30.58
CA GLU A 9 -20.68 14.64 -31.14
C GLU A 9 -19.64 14.22 -30.06
N ALA A 10 -19.44 12.94 -29.78
CA ALA A 10 -18.35 12.44 -28.95
C ALA A 10 -16.97 12.63 -29.63
N PHE A 11 -15.95 12.93 -28.81
CA PHE A 11 -14.55 13.17 -29.22
C PHE A 11 -13.73 11.86 -29.27
N PRO A 12 -12.46 11.88 -29.75
CA PRO A 12 -11.96 11.83 -31.12
C PRO A 12 -11.60 10.41 -31.63
N SER A 13 -11.29 10.33 -32.93
CA SER A 13 -10.98 9.15 -33.76
C SER A 13 -9.70 8.37 -33.43
N ASN A 14 -8.85 8.85 -32.52
CA ASN A 14 -7.60 8.22 -32.11
C ASN A 14 -7.57 8.20 -30.58
N ALA A 15 -7.92 7.08 -29.95
CA ALA A 15 -7.65 6.88 -28.53
C ALA A 15 -6.12 6.92 -28.35
N PRO A 16 -5.57 7.89 -27.60
CA PRO A 16 -4.17 7.82 -27.23
C PRO A 16 -4.04 6.56 -26.38
N SER A 17 -3.19 5.61 -26.78
CA SER A 17 -2.88 4.42 -25.97
C SER A 17 -2.41 4.79 -24.55
N ASP A 18 -2.01 6.05 -24.34
CA ASP A 18 -1.28 6.52 -23.18
C ASP A 18 -2.08 7.46 -22.25
N GLY A 19 -3.34 7.80 -22.56
CA GLY A 19 -4.11 8.81 -21.82
C GLY A 19 -5.41 8.31 -21.15
N PHE A 20 -5.84 8.98 -20.08
CA PHE A 20 -7.20 8.78 -19.51
C PHE A 20 -8.27 9.31 -20.49
N TYR A 21 -9.38 8.59 -20.63
CA TYR A 21 -10.57 9.05 -21.38
C TYR A 21 -11.84 8.33 -20.88
N GLN A 22 -13.01 8.92 -21.13
CA GLN A 22 -14.29 8.24 -20.88
C GLN A 22 -14.64 7.34 -22.08
N ILE A 23 -15.04 6.11 -21.81
CA ILE A 23 -15.45 5.14 -22.83
C ILE A 23 -16.94 5.37 -23.12
N VAL A 24 -17.25 5.82 -24.33
CA VAL A 24 -18.61 6.11 -24.78
C VAL A 24 -18.97 5.16 -25.93
N PRO A 25 -20.16 4.52 -25.93
CA PRO A 25 -20.59 3.57 -26.96
C PRO A 25 -20.59 4.10 -28.39
N ASP A 26 -20.95 5.37 -28.61
CA ASP A 26 -21.08 5.95 -29.95
C ASP A 26 -20.47 7.36 -30.02
N ARG A 27 -19.81 7.65 -31.14
CA ARG A 27 -19.33 8.98 -31.58
C ARG A 27 -20.42 10.04 -31.64
N HIS A 28 -21.70 9.68 -31.68
CA HIS A 28 -22.81 10.64 -31.68
C HIS A 28 -23.91 10.24 -30.70
N THR A 29 -23.55 10.02 -29.44
CA THR A 29 -24.51 9.63 -28.39
C THR A 29 -25.71 10.58 -28.36
N SER A 30 -26.91 10.08 -28.69
CA SER A 30 -28.14 10.86 -28.61
C SER A 30 -28.65 10.95 -27.17
N THR A 31 -29.52 11.93 -26.89
CA THR A 31 -30.22 12.01 -25.60
C THR A 31 -30.98 10.72 -25.28
N GLU A 32 -31.62 10.11 -26.29
CA GLU A 32 -32.38 8.87 -26.15
C GLU A 32 -31.48 7.66 -25.85
N ARG A 33 -30.32 7.57 -26.51
CA ARG A 33 -29.33 6.50 -26.23
C ARG A 33 -28.80 6.62 -24.81
N TYR A 34 -28.37 7.81 -24.39
CA TYR A 34 -27.86 8.02 -23.03
C TYR A 34 -28.90 7.68 -21.96
N ALA A 35 -30.16 8.10 -22.14
CA ALA A 35 -31.23 7.79 -21.20
C ALA A 35 -31.50 6.28 -21.12
N THR A 36 -31.43 5.57 -22.25
CA THR A 36 -31.56 4.10 -22.31
C THR A 36 -30.40 3.43 -21.59
N ASP A 37 -29.15 3.81 -21.89
CA ASP A 37 -27.95 3.26 -21.28
C ASP A 37 -27.95 3.50 -19.76
N LEU A 38 -28.30 4.71 -19.31
CA LEU A 38 -28.44 5.04 -17.89
C LEU A 38 -29.52 4.19 -17.20
N THR A 39 -30.65 3.96 -17.87
CA THR A 39 -31.75 3.14 -17.34
C THR A 39 -31.31 1.69 -17.15
N HIS A 40 -30.68 1.08 -18.17
CA HIS A 40 -30.15 -0.28 -18.07
C HIS A 40 -29.05 -0.37 -17.01
N TYR A 41 -28.13 0.59 -16.99
CA TYR A 41 -27.06 0.66 -16.01
C TYR A 41 -27.57 0.73 -14.57
N ILE A 42 -28.57 1.58 -14.30
CA ILE A 42 -29.21 1.67 -12.96
C ILE A 42 -29.97 0.38 -12.63
N ALA A 43 -30.69 -0.21 -13.60
CA ALA A 43 -31.38 -1.48 -13.40
C ALA A 43 -30.37 -2.57 -12.99
N ARG A 44 -29.25 -2.67 -13.71
CA ARG A 44 -28.18 -3.62 -13.41
C ARG A 44 -27.54 -3.36 -12.04
N LEU A 45 -27.30 -2.10 -11.67
CA LEU A 45 -26.81 -1.78 -10.32
C LEU A 45 -27.78 -2.22 -9.23
N ASN A 46 -29.09 -2.05 -9.43
CA ASN A 46 -30.10 -2.51 -8.47
C ASN A 46 -30.15 -4.04 -8.37
N GLU A 47 -29.91 -4.77 -9.47
CA GLU A 47 -29.77 -6.23 -9.42
C GLU A 47 -28.53 -6.67 -8.62
N LEU A 48 -27.40 -6.00 -8.86
CA LEU A 48 -26.14 -6.33 -8.19
C LEU A 48 -26.14 -5.91 -6.71
N CYS A 49 -26.89 -4.86 -6.36
CA CYS A 49 -27.04 -4.30 -5.03
C CYS A 49 -28.49 -3.86 -4.75
N THR A 50 -29.29 -4.79 -4.26
CA THR A 50 -30.76 -4.67 -4.08
C THR A 50 -31.23 -3.52 -3.18
N ASN A 51 -30.35 -2.93 -2.37
CA ASN A 51 -30.68 -1.84 -1.43
C ASN A 51 -30.01 -0.50 -1.80
N LEU A 52 -29.68 -0.28 -3.07
CA LEU A 52 -29.14 1.00 -3.54
C LEU A 52 -30.25 2.09 -3.53
N PRO A 53 -30.13 3.18 -2.76
CA PRO A 53 -31.15 4.21 -2.70
C PRO A 53 -31.25 4.98 -4.00
N THR A 54 -32.45 5.48 -4.29
CA THR A 54 -32.71 6.32 -5.46
C THR A 54 -31.81 7.55 -5.54
N GLU A 55 -31.44 8.14 -4.40
CA GLU A 55 -30.50 9.27 -4.33
C GLU A 55 -29.09 8.93 -4.83
N TYR A 56 -28.66 7.67 -4.73
CA TYR A 56 -27.39 7.21 -5.30
C TYR A 56 -27.50 6.90 -6.79
N GLN A 57 -28.67 6.50 -7.29
CA GLN A 57 -28.86 6.14 -8.70
C GLN A 57 -28.62 7.36 -9.62
N VAL A 58 -29.08 8.55 -9.21
CA VAL A 58 -28.88 9.82 -9.94
C VAL A 58 -27.47 10.39 -9.83
N GLU A 59 -26.56 9.71 -9.10
CA GLU A 59 -25.16 10.08 -8.99
C GLU A 59 -24.27 9.30 -9.96
N GLN A 60 -24.79 8.25 -10.62
CA GLN A 60 -23.97 7.31 -11.39
C GLN A 60 -23.92 7.63 -12.87
N VAL A 61 -22.71 7.69 -13.42
CA VAL A 61 -22.52 7.85 -14.87
C VAL A 61 -22.31 6.47 -15.50
N PRO A 62 -23.09 6.09 -16.54
CA PRO A 62 -23.04 4.74 -17.10
C PRO A 62 -21.73 4.48 -17.87
N TYR A 63 -21.07 5.53 -18.32
CA TYR A 63 -19.88 5.46 -19.18
C TYR A 63 -18.59 5.54 -18.34
N PRO A 64 -17.80 4.45 -18.26
CA PRO A 64 -16.64 4.35 -17.39
C PRO A 64 -15.43 5.16 -17.89
N ILE A 65 -14.47 5.42 -17.00
CA ILE A 65 -13.17 6.01 -17.36
C ILE A 65 -12.15 4.90 -17.61
N TYR A 66 -11.53 4.93 -18.80
CA TYR A 66 -10.33 4.16 -19.08
C TYR A 66 -9.12 4.75 -18.37
N SER A 67 -8.38 3.88 -17.69
CA SER A 67 -7.11 4.18 -17.04
C SER A 67 -5.99 3.42 -17.75
N PRO A 68 -4.99 4.11 -18.33
CA PRO A 68 -3.87 3.43 -18.99
C PRO A 68 -3.10 2.51 -18.03
N PRO A 69 -2.62 1.34 -18.49
CA PRO A 69 -1.89 0.36 -17.68
C PRO A 69 -0.74 0.96 -16.86
N HIS A 70 0.11 1.76 -17.50
CA HIS A 70 1.25 2.38 -16.83
C HIS A 70 0.83 3.35 -15.71
N ARG A 71 -0.30 4.08 -15.88
CA ARG A 71 -0.84 4.94 -14.82
C ARG A 71 -1.47 4.14 -13.69
N VAL A 72 -2.09 2.99 -13.99
CA VAL A 72 -2.59 2.08 -12.96
C VAL A 72 -1.44 1.53 -12.11
N ILE A 73 -0.34 1.08 -12.75
CA ILE A 73 0.89 0.64 -12.04
C ILE A 73 1.44 1.77 -11.18
N GLU A 74 1.53 2.98 -11.73
CA GLU A 74 2.05 4.13 -11.01
C GLU A 74 1.23 4.42 -9.74
N MET A 75 -0.10 4.49 -9.88
CA MET A 75 -1.03 4.71 -8.75
C MET A 75 -0.89 3.61 -7.70
N GLN A 76 -0.84 2.34 -8.12
CA GLN A 76 -0.72 1.19 -7.24
C GLN A 76 0.63 1.15 -6.51
N THR A 77 1.72 1.33 -7.25
CA THR A 77 3.08 1.37 -6.71
C THR A 77 3.20 2.49 -5.67
N THR A 78 2.63 3.66 -5.95
CA THR A 78 2.61 4.78 -5.01
C THR A 78 1.80 4.43 -3.75
N CYS A 79 0.64 3.79 -3.88
CA CYS A 79 -0.19 3.36 -2.75
C CYS A 79 0.53 2.33 -1.86
N VAL A 80 1.15 1.31 -2.45
CA VAL A 80 1.94 0.31 -1.71
C VAL A 80 3.11 0.99 -0.99
N THR A 81 3.83 1.84 -1.70
CA THR A 81 5.01 2.52 -1.13
C THR A 81 4.60 3.43 0.03
N ALA A 82 3.47 4.14 -0.10
CA ALA A 82 2.89 4.94 0.97
C ALA A 82 2.54 4.07 2.19
N GLN A 83 1.97 2.88 1.97
CA GLN A 83 1.69 1.93 3.05
C GLN A 83 2.96 1.45 3.75
N VAL A 84 4.00 1.08 3.00
CA VAL A 84 5.28 0.68 3.60
C VAL A 84 5.83 1.81 4.48
N ALA A 85 5.82 3.05 3.99
CA ALA A 85 6.31 4.22 4.72
C ALA A 85 5.50 4.52 5.98
N PHE A 86 4.17 4.68 5.90
CA PHE A 86 3.38 4.96 7.10
C PHE A 86 3.41 3.79 8.08
N SER A 87 3.54 2.55 7.60
CA SER A 87 3.64 1.39 8.49
C SER A 87 4.96 1.38 9.26
N ALA A 88 6.06 1.78 8.63
CA ALA A 88 7.33 1.94 9.30
C ALA A 88 7.28 3.07 10.36
N ILE A 89 6.66 4.20 10.02
CA ILE A 89 6.46 5.33 10.95
C ILE A 89 5.61 4.90 12.15
N ILE A 90 4.47 4.22 11.91
CA ILE A 90 3.57 3.78 12.98
C ILE A 90 4.25 2.73 13.88
N LYS A 91 5.04 1.80 13.32
CA LYS A 91 5.79 0.81 14.11
C LYS A 91 6.82 1.44 15.06
N GLU A 92 7.34 2.61 14.73
CA GLU A 92 8.34 3.33 15.53
C GLU A 92 7.73 4.55 16.25
N TRP A 93 6.39 4.65 16.28
CA TRP A 93 5.66 5.85 16.72
C TRP A 93 6.07 6.32 18.11
N TRP A 94 6.16 5.38 19.05
CA TRP A 94 6.42 5.68 20.45
C TRP A 94 7.90 5.95 20.76
N SER A 95 8.79 5.47 19.89
CA SER A 95 10.24 5.67 19.99
C SER A 95 10.68 7.02 19.42
N ASN A 96 9.86 7.65 18.57
CA ASN A 96 10.18 8.93 17.94
C ASN A 96 9.20 10.03 18.38
N LYS A 97 9.70 10.97 19.19
CA LYS A 97 8.91 12.09 19.71
C LYS A 97 8.49 13.10 18.62
N GLU A 98 9.25 13.19 17.52
CA GLU A 98 8.90 14.10 16.42
C GLU A 98 7.61 13.66 15.74
N PHE A 99 7.38 12.35 15.59
CA PHE A 99 6.15 11.82 14.97
C PHE A 99 4.92 12.20 15.80
N GLN A 100 5.00 12.01 17.11
CA GLN A 100 3.96 12.37 18.08
C GLN A 100 3.68 13.88 18.09
N THR A 101 4.72 14.70 17.92
CA THR A 101 4.59 16.16 17.85
C THR A 101 3.97 16.61 16.52
N TYR A 102 4.27 15.90 15.43
CA TYR A 102 3.73 16.19 14.09
C TYR A 102 2.27 15.81 13.93
N ILE A 103 1.84 14.72 14.56
CA ILE A 103 0.43 14.29 14.60
C ILE A 103 0.02 14.13 16.07
N PRO A 104 -0.34 15.22 16.76
CA PRO A 104 -0.84 15.13 18.12
C PRO A 104 -2.15 14.35 18.19
N LEU A 105 -2.25 13.50 19.21
CA LEU A 105 -3.42 12.72 19.55
C LEU A 105 -4.12 13.30 20.77
N ALA A 106 -5.43 13.10 20.87
CA ALA A 106 -6.13 13.36 22.12
C ALA A 106 -5.57 12.45 23.24
N PRO A 107 -5.42 12.94 24.49
CA PRO A 107 -4.78 12.17 25.56
C PRO A 107 -5.35 10.77 25.80
N LYS A 108 -6.68 10.62 25.68
CA LYS A 108 -7.35 9.31 25.77
C LYS A 108 -6.88 8.37 24.64
N ILE A 109 -6.90 8.87 23.40
CA ILE A 109 -6.48 8.09 22.23
C ILE A 109 -5.01 7.71 22.33
N GLU A 110 -4.14 8.63 22.76
CA GLU A 110 -2.73 8.32 22.96
C GLU A 110 -2.54 7.15 23.95
N ARG A 111 -3.21 7.19 25.12
CA ARG A 111 -3.14 6.10 26.10
C ARG A 111 -3.61 4.77 25.52
N VAL A 112 -4.73 4.78 24.80
CA VAL A 112 -5.26 3.57 24.15
C VAL A 112 -4.28 3.02 23.12
N LEU A 113 -3.82 3.85 22.17
CA LEU A 113 -2.93 3.39 21.11
C LEU A 113 -1.58 2.92 21.66
N ARG A 114 -1.03 3.58 22.70
CA ARG A 114 0.22 3.17 23.35
C ARG A 114 0.07 1.82 24.03
N LYS A 115 -1.05 1.58 24.71
CA LYS A 115 -1.35 0.28 25.32
C LYS A 115 -1.57 -0.79 24.25
N LEU A 116 -2.28 -0.48 23.16
CA LEU A 116 -2.43 -1.39 22.02
C LEU A 116 -1.09 -1.77 21.40
N ASP A 117 -0.11 -0.87 21.35
CA ASP A 117 1.19 -1.17 20.77
C ASP A 117 1.93 -2.31 21.48
N SER A 118 1.79 -2.37 22.81
CA SER A 118 2.33 -3.47 23.63
C SER A 118 1.51 -4.77 23.53
N LEU A 119 0.21 -4.68 23.24
CA LEU A 119 -0.72 -5.82 23.27
C LEU A 119 -0.96 -6.44 21.89
N ARG A 120 -0.77 -5.66 20.83
CA ARG A 120 -1.05 -6.03 19.44
C ARG A 120 -0.01 -5.38 18.53
N PRO A 121 0.96 -6.16 17.99
CA PRO A 121 1.89 -5.67 17.00
C PRO A 121 1.16 -5.04 15.80
N TYR A 122 1.68 -3.93 15.28
CA TYR A 122 1.15 -3.31 14.05
C TYR A 122 1.61 -4.11 12.81
N SER A 123 1.00 -5.27 12.59
CA SER A 123 1.30 -6.17 11.46
C SER A 123 0.24 -6.13 10.35
N HIS A 124 -0.98 -5.71 10.68
CA HIS A 124 -2.12 -5.64 9.76
C HIS A 124 -2.70 -4.22 9.76
N VAL A 125 -2.61 -3.54 8.63
CA VAL A 125 -3.11 -2.17 8.44
C VAL A 125 -4.65 -2.16 8.34
N GLY A 126 -5.23 -3.24 7.81
CA GLY A 126 -6.65 -3.31 7.50
C GLY A 126 -6.93 -2.68 6.14
N LEU A 127 -8.02 -1.93 6.03
CA LEU A 127 -8.42 -1.25 4.80
C LEU A 127 -8.01 0.22 4.82
N PHE A 128 -7.56 0.70 3.67
CA PHE A 128 -7.35 2.13 3.43
C PHE A 128 -7.64 2.47 1.97
N ARG A 129 -7.91 3.75 1.71
CA ARG A 129 -8.31 4.29 0.41
C ARG A 129 -7.57 5.59 0.12
N PRO A 130 -6.46 5.54 -0.61
CA PRO A 130 -5.81 6.73 -1.13
C PRO A 130 -6.66 7.40 -2.21
N ASP A 131 -6.86 8.71 -2.08
CA ASP A 131 -7.54 9.52 -3.09
C ASP A 131 -6.48 10.25 -3.94
N ILE A 132 -6.55 10.05 -5.25
CA ILE A 132 -5.51 10.39 -6.23
C ILE A 132 -5.98 11.52 -7.14
N LEU A 133 -5.15 12.56 -7.24
CA LEU A 133 -5.29 13.66 -8.19
C LEU A 133 -4.38 13.41 -9.40
N ILE A 134 -4.90 13.74 -10.59
CA ILE A 134 -4.16 13.62 -11.85
C ILE A 134 -3.68 15.01 -12.26
N PRO A 135 -2.37 15.31 -12.24
CA PRO A 135 -1.87 16.59 -12.73
C PRO A 135 -2.18 16.83 -14.22
N ASP A 136 -2.32 18.09 -14.62
CA ASP A 136 -2.56 18.51 -16.01
C ASP A 136 -1.37 18.18 -16.94
N SER A 137 -0.16 18.13 -16.37
CA SER A 137 1.06 17.71 -17.09
C SER A 137 1.16 16.18 -17.12
N GLU A 138 1.23 15.60 -18.32
CA GLU A 138 1.42 14.15 -18.49
C GLU A 138 2.78 13.63 -18.00
N ARG A 139 3.76 14.53 -17.83
CA ARG A 139 5.08 14.20 -17.27
C ARG A 139 5.08 14.09 -15.74
N GLU A 140 4.04 14.59 -15.07
CA GLU A 140 3.94 14.53 -13.63
C GLU A 140 3.27 13.23 -13.16
N ALA A 141 3.85 12.65 -12.11
CA ALA A 141 3.26 11.52 -11.40
C ALA A 141 1.91 11.91 -10.79
N THR A 142 0.99 10.96 -10.75
CA THR A 142 -0.25 11.04 -9.97
C THR A 142 0.05 11.34 -8.50
N LYS A 143 -0.86 12.05 -7.83
CA LYS A 143 -0.64 12.56 -6.47
C LYS A 143 -1.68 12.00 -5.51
N ILE A 144 -1.25 11.22 -4.52
CA ILE A 144 -2.08 10.91 -3.35
C ILE A 144 -2.25 12.21 -2.56
N CYS A 145 -3.50 12.67 -2.42
CA CYS A 145 -3.83 13.92 -1.75
C CYS A 145 -4.46 13.75 -0.35
N GLU A 146 -4.95 12.54 -0.05
CA GLU A 146 -5.38 12.08 1.26
C GLU A 146 -5.44 10.55 1.32
N ILE A 147 -5.40 9.98 2.52
CA ILE A 147 -5.60 8.56 2.80
C ILE A 147 -6.85 8.42 3.69
N ASN A 148 -7.82 7.64 3.26
CA ASN A 148 -9.05 7.37 4.01
C ASN A 148 -8.99 5.97 4.64
N ALA A 149 -9.20 5.84 5.94
CA ALA A 149 -9.19 4.54 6.63
C ALA A 149 -10.49 4.27 7.41
N ARG A 150 -11.59 4.92 7.00
CA ARG A 150 -12.93 4.80 7.59
C ARG A 150 -13.96 4.75 6.46
N PHE A 151 -15.12 4.17 6.75
CA PHE A 151 -16.24 4.04 5.83
C PHE A 151 -15.89 3.29 4.54
N MET A 152 -15.58 2.01 4.68
CA MET A 152 -14.87 1.26 3.65
C MET A 152 -15.83 0.44 2.78
N PHE A 153 -16.92 -0.10 3.33
CA PHE A 153 -17.78 -1.02 2.59
C PHE A 153 -18.32 -0.42 1.29
N ASN A 154 -18.95 0.75 1.34
CA ASN A 154 -19.52 1.36 0.13
C ASN A 154 -18.45 1.59 -0.92
N GLY A 155 -17.29 2.14 -0.56
CA GLY A 155 -16.25 2.43 -1.54
C GLY A 155 -15.72 1.16 -2.23
N PHE A 156 -15.38 0.13 -1.44
CA PHE A 156 -14.83 -1.12 -1.97
C PHE A 156 -15.79 -1.82 -2.92
N PHE A 157 -17.04 -2.00 -2.50
CA PHE A 157 -18.02 -2.68 -3.33
C PHE A 157 -18.47 -1.82 -4.51
N MET A 158 -18.72 -0.52 -4.32
CA MET A 158 -19.12 0.35 -5.44
C MET A 158 -18.05 0.43 -6.53
N SER A 159 -16.76 0.41 -6.19
CA SER A 159 -15.69 0.36 -7.21
C SER A 159 -15.82 -0.84 -8.15
N ALA A 160 -16.25 -1.99 -7.62
CA ALA A 160 -16.49 -3.20 -8.40
C ALA A 160 -17.82 -3.13 -9.17
N LEU A 161 -18.90 -2.72 -8.48
CA LEU A 161 -20.26 -2.71 -9.00
C LEU A 161 -20.41 -1.73 -10.16
N LEU A 162 -19.80 -0.55 -10.09
CA LEU A 162 -19.92 0.45 -11.15
C LEU A 162 -19.29 -0.01 -12.46
N SER A 163 -18.15 -0.68 -12.39
CA SER A 163 -17.52 -1.25 -13.58
C SER A 163 -18.32 -2.45 -14.10
N GLN A 164 -18.84 -3.30 -13.21
CA GLN A 164 -19.65 -4.46 -13.61
C GLN A 164 -20.98 -4.06 -14.27
N ALA A 165 -21.67 -3.04 -13.75
CA ALA A 165 -22.93 -2.59 -14.33
C ALA A 165 -22.80 -2.07 -15.78
N SER A 166 -21.58 -1.78 -16.23
CA SER A 166 -21.30 -1.38 -17.61
C SER A 166 -21.25 -2.55 -18.59
N GLU A 167 -21.39 -3.81 -18.14
CA GLU A 167 -21.33 -5.03 -18.98
C GLU A 167 -22.41 -5.10 -20.06
N GLU A 168 -23.59 -4.54 -19.79
CA GLU A 168 -24.73 -4.54 -20.72
C GLU A 168 -24.60 -3.45 -21.80
N LEU A 169 -23.59 -2.58 -21.69
CA LEU A 169 -23.34 -1.53 -22.66
C LEU A 169 -22.46 -2.07 -23.79
N ASP A 170 -22.97 -2.02 -25.02
CA ASP A 170 -22.18 -2.38 -26.20
C ASP A 170 -21.25 -1.22 -26.59
N PHE A 171 -19.99 -1.33 -26.19
CA PHE A 171 -18.93 -0.38 -26.53
C PHE A 171 -18.29 -0.62 -27.91
N THR A 172 -18.77 -1.60 -28.67
CA THR A 172 -18.18 -1.97 -29.97
C THR A 172 -18.93 -1.38 -31.17
N GLU A 173 -20.16 -0.90 -30.97
CA GLU A 173 -20.92 -0.19 -31.98
C GLU A 173 -20.20 1.12 -32.41
N GLY A 174 -20.19 1.44 -33.70
CA GLY A 174 -19.67 2.73 -34.20
C GLY A 174 -18.15 2.89 -34.27
N PHE A 175 -17.36 1.88 -33.89
CA PHE A 175 -15.89 1.90 -33.99
C PHE A 175 -15.36 0.98 -35.11
N GLU A 176 -14.52 1.53 -36.00
CA GLU A 176 -13.82 0.80 -37.06
C GLU A 176 -12.32 0.63 -36.75
N GLY A 177 -11.70 -0.45 -37.24
CA GLY A 177 -10.25 -0.65 -37.20
C GLY A 177 -9.68 -1.03 -35.82
N GLY A 178 -8.50 -0.49 -35.48
CA GLY A 178 -7.79 -0.81 -34.22
C GLY A 178 -8.57 -0.48 -32.94
N MET A 179 -9.56 0.42 -33.03
CA MET A 179 -10.41 0.79 -31.90
C MET A 179 -11.37 -0.32 -31.47
N THR A 180 -11.85 -1.13 -32.42
CA THR A 180 -12.70 -2.30 -32.14
C THR A 180 -11.94 -3.33 -31.28
N VAL A 181 -10.63 -3.46 -31.46
CA VAL A 181 -9.78 -4.36 -30.67
C VAL A 181 -9.65 -3.85 -29.24
N VAL A 182 -9.41 -2.55 -29.05
CA VAL A 182 -9.36 -1.92 -27.71
C VAL A 182 -10.72 -2.08 -27.00
N CYS A 183 -11.83 -1.80 -27.69
CA CYS A 183 -13.17 -1.95 -27.11
C CYS A 183 -13.48 -3.39 -26.72
N LYS A 184 -13.06 -4.39 -27.51
CA LYS A 184 -13.15 -5.81 -27.14
C LYS A 184 -12.31 -6.16 -25.91
N GLN A 185 -11.06 -5.69 -25.83
CA GLN A 185 -10.21 -5.90 -24.66
C GLN A 185 -10.78 -5.24 -23.40
N LEU A 186 -11.42 -4.06 -23.54
CA LEU A 186 -12.11 -3.38 -22.45
C LEU A 186 -13.37 -4.12 -22.02
N HIS A 187 -14.16 -4.63 -22.96
CA HIS A 187 -15.30 -5.48 -22.67
C HIS A 187 -14.88 -6.75 -21.94
N GLU A 188 -13.83 -7.44 -22.38
CA GLU A 188 -13.23 -8.57 -21.65
C GLU A 188 -12.79 -8.21 -20.23
N SER A 189 -12.30 -6.97 -20.03
CA SER A 189 -11.89 -6.49 -18.71
C SER A 189 -13.08 -6.40 -17.74
N ILE A 190 -14.28 -6.06 -18.24
CA ILE A 190 -15.52 -6.07 -17.46
C ILE A 190 -15.85 -7.50 -16.99
N TRP A 191 -15.72 -8.50 -17.86
CA TRP A 191 -15.93 -9.92 -17.50
C TRP A 191 -15.01 -10.40 -16.38
N ILE A 192 -13.75 -9.92 -16.33
CA ILE A 192 -12.80 -10.26 -15.24
C ILE A 192 -13.17 -9.56 -13.93
N LEU A 193 -13.81 -8.39 -14.02
CA LEU A 193 -14.34 -7.66 -12.88
C LEU A 193 -15.67 -8.23 -12.36
N MET A 194 -16.42 -9.04 -13.12
CA MET A 194 -17.66 -9.67 -12.63
C MET A 194 -17.49 -10.47 -11.31
N PRO A 195 -16.47 -11.32 -11.13
CA PRO A 195 -16.24 -11.99 -9.85
C PRO A 195 -15.59 -11.09 -8.78
N MET A 196 -15.39 -9.78 -9.02
CA MET A 196 -14.67 -8.87 -8.12
C MET A 196 -15.33 -8.79 -6.74
N LYS A 197 -16.65 -8.70 -6.66
CA LYS A 197 -17.39 -8.77 -5.38
C LYS A 197 -17.02 -10.03 -4.60
N ASN A 198 -16.99 -11.19 -5.27
CA ASN A 198 -16.63 -12.46 -4.65
C ASN A 198 -15.14 -12.50 -4.26
N LYS A 199 -14.25 -11.90 -5.06
CA LYS A 199 -12.83 -11.76 -4.73
C LYS A 199 -12.64 -10.89 -3.49
N ILE A 200 -13.29 -9.73 -3.41
CA ILE A 200 -13.32 -8.86 -2.23
C ILE A 200 -13.79 -9.66 -1.01
N CYS A 201 -14.92 -10.37 -1.10
CA CYS A 201 -15.42 -11.24 -0.04
C CYS A 201 -14.43 -12.33 0.38
N ARG A 202 -13.76 -13.00 -0.56
CA ARG A 202 -12.71 -13.99 -0.26
C ARG A 202 -11.50 -13.39 0.45
N TYR A 203 -11.16 -12.12 0.19
CA TYR A 203 -10.13 -11.46 0.98
C TYR A 203 -10.59 -11.29 2.42
N PHE A 204 -11.83 -10.86 2.64
CA PHE A 204 -12.41 -10.82 3.98
C PHE A 204 -12.30 -12.20 4.71
N ASP A 205 -12.31 -13.33 3.99
CA ASP A 205 -12.15 -14.68 4.61
C ASP A 205 -10.80 -14.84 5.29
N SER A 206 -9.76 -14.22 4.73
CA SER A 206 -8.41 -14.24 5.30
C SER A 206 -8.29 -13.36 6.56
N LEU A 207 -9.34 -12.61 6.89
CA LEU A 207 -9.32 -11.55 7.88
C LEU A 207 -10.30 -11.81 9.03
N MET A 208 -11.29 -12.69 8.82
CA MET A 208 -12.33 -12.98 9.79
C MET A 208 -12.63 -14.48 9.87
N ASP A 209 -12.95 -14.92 11.08
CA ASP A 209 -13.49 -16.24 11.33
C ASP A 209 -14.98 -16.26 11.02
N LYS A 210 -15.34 -16.88 9.89
CA LYS A 210 -16.73 -17.06 9.44
C LYS A 210 -17.60 -17.86 10.39
N SER A 211 -17.00 -18.68 11.25
CA SER A 211 -17.74 -19.47 12.24
C SER A 211 -18.25 -18.62 13.42
N LYS A 212 -17.72 -17.40 13.56
CA LYS A 212 -18.03 -16.49 14.65
C LYS A 212 -18.84 -15.28 14.17
N PRO A 213 -19.68 -14.67 15.04
CA PRO A 213 -20.34 -13.41 14.71
C PRO A 213 -19.34 -12.30 14.40
N VAL A 214 -19.68 -11.46 13.42
CA VAL A 214 -18.92 -10.23 13.11
C VAL A 214 -19.80 -9.04 13.47
N VAL A 215 -19.31 -8.17 14.35
CA VAL A 215 -20.03 -6.95 14.72
C VAL A 215 -19.51 -5.79 13.89
N VAL A 216 -20.41 -5.14 13.16
CA VAL A 216 -20.15 -3.87 12.47
C VAL A 216 -20.74 -2.77 13.31
N LEU A 217 -19.87 -1.93 13.90
CA LEU A 217 -20.30 -0.78 14.66
C LEU A 217 -20.73 0.34 13.72
N ILE A 218 -21.97 0.76 13.86
CA ILE A 218 -22.60 1.83 13.11
C ILE A 218 -23.36 2.73 14.06
N LYS A 219 -23.34 4.04 13.86
CA LYS A 219 -24.26 4.91 14.60
C LYS A 219 -25.66 4.78 14.04
N LYS A 220 -26.65 4.68 14.93
CA LYS A 220 -28.06 4.63 14.54
C LYS A 220 -28.43 5.81 13.63
N GLY A 221 -29.05 5.51 12.50
CA GLY A 221 -29.49 6.50 11.51
C GLY A 221 -28.46 6.87 10.43
N LEU A 222 -27.29 6.21 10.41
CA LEU A 222 -26.35 6.31 9.29
C LEU A 222 -27.02 5.82 7.99
N LYS A 223 -27.08 6.68 6.99
CA LYS A 223 -27.76 6.41 5.71
C LYS A 223 -26.87 5.65 4.73
N ASP A 224 -25.57 5.94 4.71
CA ASP A 224 -24.60 5.46 3.72
C ASP A 224 -24.15 4.00 4.00
N LEU A 225 -25.03 2.99 3.99
CA LEU A 225 -24.68 1.57 4.29
C LEU A 225 -25.14 0.54 3.25
N HIS A 226 -25.39 0.97 2.01
CA HIS A 226 -26.09 0.17 1.01
C HIS A 226 -25.36 -1.09 0.58
N CYS A 227 -24.02 -1.05 0.53
CA CYS A 227 -23.22 -2.22 0.20
C CYS A 227 -22.99 -3.15 1.40
N LEU A 228 -23.41 -2.77 2.60
CA LEU A 228 -23.27 -3.61 3.79
C LEU A 228 -24.08 -4.91 3.68
N THR A 229 -25.20 -4.89 2.95
CA THR A 229 -25.99 -6.09 2.71
C THR A 229 -25.26 -7.10 1.83
N LEU A 230 -24.39 -6.65 0.91
CA LEU A 230 -23.55 -7.54 0.11
C LEU A 230 -22.57 -8.30 0.99
N PHE A 231 -22.01 -7.60 1.98
CA PHE A 231 -21.15 -8.19 2.99
C PHE A 231 -21.93 -9.14 3.92
N ALA A 232 -23.08 -8.71 4.45
CA ALA A 232 -23.92 -9.53 5.33
C ALA A 232 -24.45 -10.81 4.65
N ASN A 233 -24.76 -10.75 3.35
CA ASN A 233 -25.15 -11.95 2.59
C ASN A 233 -24.02 -12.97 2.49
N TYR A 234 -22.77 -12.50 2.54
CA TYR A 234 -21.60 -13.36 2.50
C TYR A 234 -21.17 -13.82 3.90
N TYR A 235 -21.46 -13.02 4.94
CA TYR A 235 -21.23 -13.30 6.35
C TYR A 235 -22.57 -13.30 7.11
N PRO A 236 -23.31 -14.42 7.13
CA PRO A 236 -24.68 -14.46 7.63
C PRO A 236 -24.83 -14.14 9.13
N ASN A 237 -23.73 -14.20 9.90
CA ASN A 237 -23.69 -13.86 11.32
C ASN A 237 -23.25 -12.41 11.59
N VAL A 238 -23.39 -11.51 10.61
CA VAL A 238 -23.11 -10.08 10.80
C VAL A 238 -24.19 -9.44 11.65
N ARG A 239 -23.76 -8.72 12.70
CA ARG A 239 -24.61 -7.91 13.57
C ARG A 239 -24.26 -6.44 13.40
N LEU A 240 -25.29 -5.61 13.19
CA LEU A 240 -25.14 -4.16 13.18
C LEU A 240 -25.46 -3.64 14.56
N VAL A 241 -24.49 -3.01 15.22
CA VAL A 241 -24.60 -2.66 16.63
C VAL A 241 -24.27 -1.18 16.80
N ASP A 242 -25.15 -0.46 17.49
CA ASP A 242 -24.83 0.90 17.93
C ASP A 242 -23.79 0.85 19.05
N PRO A 243 -22.72 1.66 19.02
CA PRO A 243 -21.68 1.61 20.04
C PRO A 243 -22.20 1.78 21.48
N PHE A 244 -23.34 2.46 21.69
CA PHE A 244 -23.97 2.60 23.02
C PHE A 244 -24.59 1.31 23.57
N GLU A 245 -24.77 0.28 22.73
CA GLU A 245 -25.30 -1.03 23.14
C GLU A 245 -24.21 -1.95 23.72
N LEU A 246 -22.93 -1.59 23.55
CA LEU A 246 -21.79 -2.35 24.02
C LEU A 246 -21.57 -2.19 25.52
N ARG A 247 -21.18 -3.28 26.16
CA ARG A 247 -20.83 -3.33 27.59
C ARG A 247 -19.59 -4.19 27.79
N LEU A 248 -18.83 -3.88 28.83
CA LEU A 248 -17.76 -4.74 29.34
C LEU A 248 -18.32 -5.67 30.41
N ILE A 249 -17.98 -6.95 30.31
CA ILE A 249 -18.30 -7.95 31.33
C ILE A 249 -17.03 -8.66 31.80
N PRO A 250 -16.96 -9.13 33.06
CA PRO A 250 -15.86 -9.97 33.52
C PRO A 250 -15.72 -11.22 32.66
N SER A 251 -14.51 -11.54 32.22
CA SER A 251 -14.21 -12.72 31.42
C SER A 251 -12.89 -13.35 31.87
N PRO A 252 -12.93 -14.51 32.55
CA PRO A 252 -11.72 -15.20 33.00
C PRO A 252 -10.91 -15.81 31.85
N THR A 253 -11.51 -15.93 30.65
CA THR A 253 -10.84 -16.42 29.45
C THR A 253 -10.16 -15.31 28.66
N SER A 254 -10.43 -14.04 28.96
CA SER A 254 -9.79 -12.90 28.32
C SER A 254 -8.49 -12.53 29.03
N PRO A 255 -7.37 -12.28 28.31
CA PRO A 255 -6.13 -11.81 28.92
C PRO A 255 -6.25 -10.50 29.71
N SER A 256 -7.24 -9.65 29.40
CA SER A 256 -7.55 -8.41 30.16
C SER A 256 -8.49 -8.64 31.34
N GLY A 257 -9.03 -9.84 31.53
CA GLY A 257 -10.05 -10.13 32.53
C GLY A 257 -11.45 -9.62 32.18
N VAL A 258 -11.63 -9.01 31.00
CA VAL A 258 -12.90 -8.46 30.51
C VAL A 258 -13.17 -8.85 29.06
N ALA A 259 -14.43 -8.94 28.68
CA ALA A 259 -14.88 -9.15 27.30
C ALA A 259 -15.94 -8.10 26.93
N VAL A 260 -16.00 -7.78 25.63
CA VAL A 260 -17.04 -6.90 25.08
C VAL A 260 -18.26 -7.74 24.70
N THR A 261 -19.44 -7.28 25.10
CA THR A 261 -20.72 -7.92 24.79
C THR A 261 -21.74 -6.88 24.34
N ASP A 262 -22.67 -7.28 23.48
CA ASP A 262 -23.93 -6.56 23.26
C ASP A 262 -25.08 -7.28 24.01
N ASN A 263 -26.33 -6.98 23.65
CA ASN A 263 -27.53 -7.65 24.14
C ASN A 263 -27.70 -9.11 23.71
N ILE A 264 -26.90 -9.61 22.76
CA ILE A 264 -26.99 -10.97 22.22
C ILE A 264 -25.90 -11.86 22.80
N GLY A 265 -24.68 -11.35 22.98
CA GLY A 265 -23.58 -12.12 23.56
C GLY A 265 -22.20 -11.51 23.32
N ILE A 266 -21.18 -12.28 23.71
CA ILE A 266 -19.77 -11.89 23.59
C ILE A 266 -19.40 -11.64 22.13
N ILE A 267 -18.56 -10.63 21.92
CA ILE A 267 -18.11 -10.18 20.61
C ILE A 267 -16.60 -10.33 20.52
N GLU A 268 -16.13 -11.01 19.47
CA GLU A 268 -14.71 -11.27 19.24
C GLU A 268 -14.18 -10.66 17.95
N GLN A 269 -15.04 -10.07 17.11
CA GLN A 269 -14.68 -9.50 15.81
C GLN A 269 -15.42 -8.18 15.57
N PHE A 270 -14.68 -7.10 15.35
CA PHE A 270 -15.24 -5.76 15.13
C PHE A 270 -14.82 -5.16 13.79
N MET A 271 -15.77 -4.48 13.16
CA MET A 271 -15.53 -3.55 12.06
C MET A 271 -16.15 -2.20 12.40
N LEU A 272 -15.53 -1.11 11.96
CA LEU A 272 -15.89 0.24 12.36
C LEU A 272 -16.36 1.06 11.15
N GLU A 273 -17.65 1.37 11.12
CA GLU A 273 -18.28 2.30 10.17
C GLU A 273 -18.74 3.53 10.95
N LEU A 274 -17.78 4.17 11.63
CA LEU A 274 -17.97 5.27 12.55
C LEU A 274 -17.15 6.50 12.14
N HIS A 275 -17.67 7.68 12.47
CA HIS A 275 -16.87 8.90 12.45
C HIS A 275 -15.81 8.89 13.55
N GLN A 276 -14.74 9.66 13.37
CA GLN A 276 -13.63 9.64 14.31
C GLN A 276 -14.04 10.17 15.69
N ASP A 277 -14.87 11.21 15.75
CA ASP A 277 -15.49 11.73 16.97
C ASP A 277 -16.40 10.69 17.64
N GLU A 278 -17.03 9.81 16.86
CA GLU A 278 -17.86 8.71 17.39
C GLU A 278 -17.00 7.60 18.01
N ILE A 279 -15.83 7.30 17.42
CA ILE A 279 -14.84 6.39 18.01
C ILE A 279 -14.26 7.03 19.27
N GLU A 280 -13.91 8.32 19.22
CA GLU A 280 -13.41 9.08 20.36
C GLU A 280 -14.44 9.24 21.48
N ALA A 281 -15.74 9.12 21.21
CA ALA A 281 -16.79 9.17 22.23
C ALA A 281 -16.87 7.89 23.07
N LEU A 282 -16.32 6.76 22.60
CA LEU A 282 -16.33 5.50 23.34
C LEU A 282 -15.52 5.60 24.64
N ASP A 283 -15.94 4.84 25.64
CA ASP A 283 -15.18 4.68 26.88
C ASP A 283 -13.76 4.16 26.59
N GLU A 284 -12.77 4.61 27.38
CA GLU A 284 -11.36 4.28 27.15
C GLU A 284 -11.08 2.78 27.23
N GLU A 285 -11.68 2.10 28.20
CA GLU A 285 -11.50 0.65 28.39
C GLU A 285 -12.21 -0.12 27.28
N LEU A 286 -13.44 0.29 26.94
CA LEU A 286 -14.18 -0.30 25.83
C LEU A 286 -13.42 -0.14 24.50
N LEU A 287 -12.89 1.05 24.22
CA LEU A 287 -12.14 1.32 22.99
C LEU A 287 -10.85 0.50 22.92
N LEU A 288 -10.17 0.29 24.05
CA LEU A 288 -9.01 -0.58 24.13
C LEU A 288 -9.37 -2.03 23.80
N GLU A 289 -10.45 -2.57 24.38
CA GLU A 289 -10.87 -3.94 24.11
C GLU A 289 -11.31 -4.13 22.65
N ILE A 290 -12.05 -3.17 22.08
CA ILE A 290 -12.35 -3.13 20.65
C ILE A 290 -11.06 -3.09 19.83
N GLY A 291 -10.10 -2.23 20.19
CA GLY A 291 -8.84 -2.04 19.47
C GLY A 291 -7.96 -3.29 19.34
N LYS A 292 -8.10 -4.25 20.26
CA LYS A 292 -7.36 -5.53 20.21
C LYS A 292 -7.83 -6.44 19.08
N VAL A 293 -9.11 -6.34 18.72
CA VAL A 293 -9.78 -7.28 17.80
C VAL A 293 -10.45 -6.58 16.62
N CYS A 294 -10.47 -5.25 16.58
CA CYS A 294 -10.99 -4.50 15.45
C CYS A 294 -10.10 -4.70 14.23
N TRP A 295 -10.74 -4.97 13.11
CA TRP A 295 -9.98 -5.39 11.96
C TRP A 295 -9.20 -4.23 11.33
N ASN A 296 -9.84 -3.08 11.16
CA ASN A 296 -9.11 -1.87 10.82
C ASN A 296 -8.40 -1.36 12.08
N ASP A 297 -7.06 -1.39 12.07
CA ASP A 297 -6.28 -1.05 13.25
C ASP A 297 -6.53 0.41 13.64
N LEU A 298 -6.75 0.67 14.93
CA LEU A 298 -7.02 2.04 15.39
C LEU A 298 -5.84 2.98 15.08
N ARG A 299 -4.60 2.48 15.05
CA ARG A 299 -3.43 3.27 14.62
C ARG A 299 -3.54 3.69 13.16
N THR A 300 -4.08 2.85 12.28
CA THR A 300 -4.37 3.24 10.88
C THR A 300 -5.44 4.32 10.82
N ILE A 301 -6.51 4.18 11.63
CA ILE A 301 -7.62 5.15 11.68
C ILE A 301 -7.20 6.51 12.21
N PHE A 302 -6.37 6.56 13.26
CA PHE A 302 -6.00 7.80 13.93
C PHE A 302 -4.71 8.42 13.38
N LEU A 303 -3.80 7.63 12.80
CA LEU A 303 -2.51 8.11 12.32
C LEU A 303 -2.46 8.15 10.78
N ALA A 304 -2.68 7.02 10.10
CA ALA A 304 -2.54 6.96 8.64
C ALA A 304 -3.63 7.78 7.90
N HIS A 305 -4.84 7.83 8.46
CA HIS A 305 -5.94 8.66 7.96
C HIS A 305 -5.70 10.17 8.10
N ASP A 306 -4.84 10.57 9.04
CA ASP A 306 -4.60 11.97 9.32
C ASP A 306 -3.87 12.62 8.12
N LYS A 307 -4.36 13.77 7.66
CA LYS A 307 -3.79 14.47 6.51
C LYS A 307 -2.32 14.84 6.71
N ARG A 308 -1.90 15.00 7.97
CA ARG A 308 -0.50 15.26 8.36
C ARG A 308 0.42 14.08 8.07
N MET A 309 -0.10 12.85 7.97
CA MET A 309 0.71 11.68 7.61
C MET A 309 1.45 11.85 6.29
N LEU A 310 0.83 12.49 5.28
CA LEU A 310 1.49 12.75 4.00
C LEU A 310 2.71 13.68 4.15
N GLY A 311 2.57 14.72 4.98
CA GLY A 311 3.67 15.63 5.29
C GLY A 311 4.77 14.92 6.09
N LEU A 312 4.38 14.10 7.06
CA LEU A 312 5.32 13.35 7.89
C LEU A 312 6.13 12.35 7.05
N ILE A 313 5.50 11.58 6.17
CA ILE A 313 6.24 10.65 5.28
C ILE A 313 7.28 11.41 4.45
N ARG A 314 6.90 12.54 3.84
CA ARG A 314 7.82 13.35 3.02
C ARG A 314 8.97 13.93 3.85
N LYS A 315 8.68 14.40 5.07
CA LYS A 315 9.68 14.94 5.99
C LYS A 315 10.69 13.87 6.41
N GLU A 316 10.22 12.64 6.60
CA GLU A 316 11.00 11.53 7.16
C GLU A 316 11.60 10.59 6.09
N LEU A 317 11.63 10.99 4.81
CA LEU A 317 12.22 10.16 3.74
C LEU A 317 13.67 9.77 4.03
N HIS A 318 14.47 10.70 4.55
CA HIS A 318 15.85 10.40 4.93
C HIS A 318 15.91 9.35 6.05
N TRP A 319 15.09 9.49 7.09
CA TRP A 319 15.03 8.51 8.18
C TRP A 319 14.57 7.13 7.66
N LEU A 320 13.55 7.09 6.79
CA LEU A 320 13.07 5.85 6.18
C LEU A 320 14.16 5.16 5.34
N LEU A 321 14.97 5.91 4.60
CA LEU A 321 16.11 5.39 3.81
C LEU A 321 17.24 4.91 4.71
N GLN A 322 17.69 5.77 5.64
CA GLN A 322 18.82 5.50 6.54
C GLN A 322 18.62 4.20 7.33
N TRP A 323 17.37 3.91 7.72
CA TRP A 323 17.03 2.72 8.49
C TRP A 323 16.56 1.53 7.63
N GLY A 324 16.71 1.62 6.30
CA GLY A 324 16.35 0.56 5.36
C GLY A 324 14.87 0.19 5.39
N LYS A 325 14.00 1.14 5.77
CA LYS A 325 12.54 0.96 5.79
C LYS A 325 11.94 1.07 4.40
N ILE A 326 12.57 1.86 3.53
CA ILE A 326 12.26 1.99 2.10
C ILE A 326 13.56 1.98 1.27
N THR A 327 13.45 1.72 -0.03
CA THR A 327 14.56 1.83 -1.00
C THR A 327 14.68 3.25 -1.59
N PRO A 328 15.80 3.62 -2.23
CA PRO A 328 15.92 4.89 -2.96
C PRO A 328 14.84 5.12 -4.00
N GLU A 329 14.46 4.07 -4.73
CA GLU A 329 13.38 4.12 -5.73
C GLU A 329 12.04 4.40 -5.07
N GLN A 330 11.75 3.74 -3.94
CA GLN A 330 10.56 3.99 -3.14
C GLN A 330 10.53 5.42 -2.58
N ALA A 331 11.66 5.96 -2.14
CA ALA A 331 11.74 7.35 -1.70
C ALA A 331 11.41 8.33 -2.84
N ALA A 332 11.95 8.11 -4.05
CA ALA A 332 11.61 8.91 -5.22
C ALA A 332 10.13 8.79 -5.62
N ILE A 333 9.54 7.59 -5.50
CA ILE A 333 8.11 7.37 -5.72
C ILE A 333 7.27 8.17 -4.71
N LEU A 334 7.65 8.19 -3.43
CA LEU A 334 6.92 8.95 -2.40
C LEU A 334 7.08 10.46 -2.58
N GLU A 335 8.29 10.92 -2.86
CA GLU A 335 8.58 12.34 -3.08
C GLU A 335 7.79 12.89 -4.28
N ASN A 336 7.63 12.10 -5.33
CA ASN A 336 6.88 12.50 -6.50
C ASN A 336 5.39 12.15 -6.41
N GLY A 337 4.99 11.12 -5.67
CA GLY A 337 3.63 10.57 -5.65
C GLY A 337 2.77 11.07 -4.50
N LEU A 338 3.34 11.69 -3.46
CA LEU A 338 2.57 12.30 -2.38
C LEU A 338 2.41 13.81 -2.60
N ALA A 339 1.19 14.34 -2.40
CA ALA A 339 0.97 15.78 -2.43
C ALA A 339 1.79 16.47 -1.33
N GLU A 340 2.55 17.50 -1.71
CA GLU A 340 3.33 18.32 -0.78
C GLU A 340 2.41 18.91 0.29
N THR A 341 2.63 18.50 1.53
CA THR A 341 1.76 18.81 2.66
C THR A 341 2.63 19.28 3.82
N TYR A 342 2.27 20.43 4.38
CA TYR A 342 3.01 21.10 5.45
C TYR A 342 2.08 21.40 6.62
N THR A 343 2.64 21.37 7.82
CA THR A 343 2.01 21.78 9.08
C THR A 343 2.52 23.16 9.50
N PRO A 344 1.87 23.82 10.48
CA PRO A 344 2.38 25.06 11.06
C PRO A 344 3.80 24.99 11.62
N MET A 345 4.31 23.79 11.91
CA MET A 345 5.68 23.59 12.41
C MET A 345 6.73 23.59 11.29
N ASP A 346 6.32 23.44 10.03
CA ASP A 346 7.23 23.39 8.91
C ASP A 346 7.63 24.80 8.48
N LYS A 347 8.93 25.01 8.20
CA LYS A 347 9.45 26.30 7.72
C LYS A 347 8.71 26.83 6.50
N MET A 348 8.21 25.91 5.67
CA MET A 348 7.43 26.26 4.48
C MET A 348 6.12 26.96 4.81
N TRP A 349 5.46 26.62 5.92
CA TRP A 349 4.25 27.31 6.37
C TRP A 349 4.52 28.78 6.66
N GLY A 350 5.56 29.06 7.47
CA GLY A 350 5.97 30.43 7.78
C GLY A 350 6.33 31.21 6.51
N TRP A 351 7.10 30.60 5.61
CA TRP A 351 7.47 31.21 4.33
C TRP A 351 6.24 31.57 3.47
N VAL A 352 5.21 30.73 3.43
CA VAL A 352 3.96 31.00 2.69
C VAL A 352 3.12 32.07 3.39
N SER A 353 3.16 32.14 4.73
CA SER A 353 2.45 33.16 5.51
C SER A 353 3.06 34.55 5.37
N ASP A 354 4.40 34.62 5.43
CA ASP A 354 5.15 35.88 5.48
C ASP A 354 5.28 36.53 4.10
N ARG A 355 5.26 35.74 3.02
CA ARG A 355 5.41 36.27 1.68
C ARG A 355 4.23 37.17 1.28
N THR A 356 4.57 38.36 0.82
CA THR A 356 3.67 39.33 0.18
C THR A 356 3.61 39.18 -1.34
N VAL A 357 4.21 38.12 -1.91
CA VAL A 357 4.24 37.92 -3.37
C VAL A 357 2.81 37.73 -3.86
N PRO A 358 2.25 38.67 -4.65
CA PRO A 358 0.86 38.59 -5.08
C PRO A 358 0.61 37.29 -5.84
N GLY A 359 -0.43 36.56 -5.43
CA GLY A 359 -0.82 35.32 -6.08
C GLY A 359 -0.10 34.05 -5.62
N GLU A 360 0.90 34.11 -4.73
CA GLU A 360 1.55 32.90 -4.19
C GLU A 360 0.54 31.99 -3.49
N LYS A 361 -0.41 32.56 -2.73
CA LYS A 361 -1.52 31.83 -2.10
C LYS A 361 -2.31 30.93 -3.07
N ASN A 362 -2.36 31.28 -4.35
CA ASN A 362 -3.10 30.54 -5.36
C ASN A 362 -2.50 29.14 -5.62
N ASN A 363 -1.24 28.94 -5.23
CA ASN A 363 -0.54 27.65 -5.31
C ASN A 363 -0.84 26.72 -4.13
N TRP A 364 -1.76 27.10 -3.24
CA TRP A 364 -1.97 26.40 -1.97
C TRP A 364 -3.44 26.18 -1.65
N VAL A 365 -3.69 25.11 -0.90
CA VAL A 365 -4.98 24.75 -0.33
C VAL A 365 -4.81 24.44 1.14
N LEU A 366 -5.69 24.99 1.96
CA LEU A 366 -5.82 24.64 3.36
C LEU A 366 -6.87 23.54 3.51
N LYS A 367 -6.48 22.45 4.18
CA LYS A 367 -7.36 21.32 4.46
C LYS A 367 -7.44 21.10 5.97
N LYS A 368 -8.66 21.06 6.51
CA LYS A 368 -8.88 20.77 7.93
C LYS A 368 -8.48 19.32 8.23
N CYS A 369 -7.70 19.12 9.29
CA CYS A 369 -7.35 17.81 9.83
C CYS A 369 -8.64 17.11 10.31
N LEU A 370 -8.72 15.79 10.15
CA LEU A 370 -9.82 14.93 10.65
C LEU A 370 -11.22 15.15 10.00
N SER A 371 -11.39 16.12 9.10
CA SER A 371 -12.64 16.32 8.35
C SER A 371 -12.72 15.46 7.09
N GLY A 372 -13.95 15.10 6.68
CA GLY A 372 -14.24 14.37 5.44
C GLY A 372 -14.99 15.20 4.40
N LYS A 373 -15.20 14.65 3.19
CA LYS A 373 -16.04 15.23 2.11
C LYS A 373 -15.65 16.68 1.73
N GLY A 374 -14.37 17.07 1.89
CA GLY A 374 -13.88 18.44 1.61
C GLY A 374 -14.33 19.50 2.61
N ASP A 375 -14.76 19.10 3.81
CA ASP A 375 -15.21 20.04 4.84
C ASP A 375 -14.07 20.90 5.40
N GLY A 376 -14.33 22.21 5.47
CA GLY A 376 -13.33 23.23 5.81
C GLY A 376 -12.22 23.45 4.78
N MET A 377 -12.31 22.91 3.56
CA MET A 377 -11.27 23.13 2.52
C MET A 377 -11.33 24.56 1.97
N LEU A 378 -10.19 25.26 1.97
CA LEU A 378 -10.05 26.63 1.47
C LEU A 378 -8.95 26.70 0.41
N PHE A 379 -9.29 27.16 -0.78
CA PHE A 379 -8.29 27.42 -1.83
C PHE A 379 -7.76 28.83 -1.66
N GLY A 380 -6.43 29.01 -1.65
CA GLY A 380 -5.87 30.34 -1.48
C GLY A 380 -6.29 31.30 -2.59
N ARG A 381 -6.56 30.80 -3.80
CA ARG A 381 -7.10 31.60 -4.91
C ARG A 381 -8.51 32.19 -4.67
N ASP A 382 -9.29 31.56 -3.79
CA ASP A 382 -10.66 31.99 -3.48
C ASP A 382 -10.69 32.98 -2.30
N LEU A 383 -9.55 33.19 -1.63
CA LEU A 383 -9.38 34.14 -0.53
C LEU A 383 -8.64 35.39 -1.03
N ASP A 384 -8.90 36.56 -0.44
CA ASP A 384 -8.05 37.72 -0.65
C ASP A 384 -6.74 37.59 0.17
N GLU A 385 -5.72 38.39 -0.18
CA GLU A 385 -4.39 38.32 0.46
C GLU A 385 -4.44 38.60 1.96
N LYS A 386 -5.33 39.51 2.39
CA LYS A 386 -5.48 39.86 3.81
C LYS A 386 -6.09 38.70 4.58
N ALA A 387 -7.19 38.13 4.08
CA ALA A 387 -7.86 36.99 4.68
C ALA A 387 -6.96 35.74 4.72
N TRP A 388 -6.15 35.50 3.68
CA TRP A 388 -5.17 34.42 3.66
C TRP A 388 -4.12 34.56 4.77
N LYS A 389 -3.51 35.74 4.89
CA LYS A 389 -2.51 36.02 5.92
C LYS A 389 -3.07 36.00 7.32
N GLU A 390 -4.23 36.63 7.52
CA GLU A 390 -4.93 36.58 8.80
C GLU A 390 -5.24 35.13 9.19
N PHE A 391 -5.69 34.30 8.25
CA PHE A 391 -5.93 32.89 8.54
C PHE A 391 -4.65 32.17 8.97
N LEU A 392 -3.56 32.26 8.19
CA LEU A 392 -2.32 31.54 8.49
C LEU A 392 -1.65 32.03 9.79
N ASN A 393 -1.72 33.33 10.08
CA ASN A 393 -1.16 33.93 11.30
C ASN A 393 -2.05 33.67 12.54
N ASN A 394 -3.37 33.63 12.36
CA ASN A 394 -4.34 33.43 13.45
C ASN A 394 -4.68 31.96 13.70
N GLN A 395 -4.09 30.99 13.00
CA GLN A 395 -4.17 29.56 13.39
C GLN A 395 -3.56 29.30 14.78
N ASN A 396 -2.78 30.24 15.31
CA ASN A 396 -2.36 30.24 16.71
C ASN A 396 -3.40 30.86 17.68
N LEU A 397 -4.49 31.49 17.18
CA LEU A 397 -5.30 32.43 17.99
C LEU A 397 -6.85 32.45 17.80
N LEU A 398 -7.53 31.85 16.81
CA LEU A 398 -8.98 32.14 16.64
C LEU A 398 -9.95 30.99 16.26
N HIS A 399 -11.03 30.94 17.05
CA HIS A 399 -12.41 30.66 16.64
C HIS A 399 -12.93 31.79 15.73
N MET A 400 -13.29 31.52 14.47
CA MET A 400 -14.17 32.43 13.70
C MET A 400 -15.25 31.66 12.94
N PRO A 401 -16.54 32.03 13.06
CA PRO A 401 -17.60 31.49 12.22
C PRO A 401 -17.61 32.21 10.86
N PHE A 402 -17.32 31.48 9.79
CA PHE A 402 -17.30 32.03 8.43
C PHE A 402 -18.74 32.16 7.88
N ARG A 403 -19.20 33.39 7.61
CA ARG A 403 -20.39 33.64 6.79
C ARG A 403 -19.98 33.63 5.31
N ARG A 404 -20.47 32.64 4.55
CA ARG A 404 -20.42 32.66 3.08
C ARG A 404 -21.16 33.92 2.58
N ARG A 405 -20.54 34.63 1.63
CA ARG A 405 -21.27 35.58 0.78
C ARG A 405 -22.21 34.75 -0.10
N ASP A 406 -23.49 34.72 0.25
CA ASP A 406 -24.53 34.25 -0.65
C ASP A 406 -24.57 35.17 -1.87
N SER A 407 -24.52 34.54 -3.05
CA SER A 407 -24.78 35.18 -4.32
C SER A 407 -26.17 35.80 -4.32
N ALA A 408 -26.21 37.10 -4.65
CA ALA A 408 -27.39 37.93 -4.65
C ALA A 408 -28.54 37.31 -5.48
N LYS A 409 -29.49 36.64 -4.82
CA LYS A 409 -30.84 36.48 -5.35
C LYS A 409 -31.62 37.75 -5.00
N ARG A 410 -31.82 38.61 -6.00
CA ARG A 410 -32.88 39.63 -5.99
C ARG A 410 -34.20 38.94 -5.64
N ARG A 411 -34.69 39.14 -4.42
CA ARG A 411 -36.09 38.87 -4.08
C ARG A 411 -36.85 40.18 -4.14
N SER A 412 -37.75 40.24 -5.10
CA SER A 412 -38.83 41.20 -5.17
C SER A 412 -39.66 41.16 -3.89
N SER A 413 -40.06 42.35 -3.47
CA SER A 413 -40.95 42.62 -2.37
C SER A 413 -42.34 42.04 -2.62
N SER A 414 -42.85 41.25 -1.67
CA SER A 414 -44.29 41.19 -1.42
C SER A 414 -44.53 41.10 0.08
N ARG A 415 -45.10 42.17 0.62
CA ARG A 415 -45.71 42.24 1.94
C ARG A 415 -46.82 41.19 2.02
N LYS A 416 -46.90 40.47 3.14
CA LYS A 416 -48.18 40.14 3.78
C LYS A 416 -47.97 39.87 5.26
N SER A 417 -48.76 40.61 6.03
CA SER A 417 -48.96 40.57 7.48
C SER A 417 -49.65 39.29 7.93
N CYS A 418 -49.41 38.87 9.18
CA CYS A 418 -50.41 38.80 10.25
C CYS A 418 -49.97 37.82 11.38
N THR A 419 -50.05 38.33 12.63
CA THR A 419 -50.58 37.70 13.87
C THR A 419 -50.22 36.22 14.12
N GLY A 420 -49.49 35.84 15.17
CA GLY A 420 -49.71 36.12 16.59
C GLY A 420 -50.17 34.84 17.28
N SER A 421 -49.38 34.28 18.21
CA SER A 421 -49.87 33.77 19.50
C SER A 421 -48.69 33.30 20.37
N SER A 422 -48.77 33.76 21.61
CA SER A 422 -47.95 33.46 22.76
C SER A 422 -48.32 32.11 23.38
N THR A 423 -47.36 31.42 24.01
CA THR A 423 -47.56 30.90 25.36
C THR A 423 -46.24 30.59 26.05
N THR A 424 -46.16 31.10 27.26
CA THR A 424 -45.14 31.13 28.31
C THR A 424 -44.80 29.77 28.93
N SER A 425 -43.57 29.58 29.40
CA SER A 425 -43.33 29.24 30.81
C SER A 425 -41.85 29.39 31.25
N THR A 426 -41.65 30.40 32.10
CA THR A 426 -40.83 30.43 33.33
C THR A 426 -39.36 30.00 33.31
N ILE A 427 -38.52 31.03 33.30
CA ILE A 427 -37.15 31.07 33.83
C ILE A 427 -37.21 31.09 35.37
N SER A 428 -36.49 30.17 36.02
CA SER A 428 -36.10 30.31 37.43
C SER A 428 -34.60 30.54 37.51
N SER A 429 -34.24 31.72 37.99
CA SER A 429 -32.90 32.19 38.33
C SER A 429 -32.29 31.46 39.52
N ARG A 430 -31.04 31.02 39.41
CA ARG A 430 -30.02 30.89 40.48
C ARG A 430 -28.66 30.94 39.78
N GLU A 431 -28.05 32.12 39.75
CA GLU A 431 -26.98 32.57 40.65
C GLU A 431 -25.60 32.01 40.24
N ASN A 432 -24.77 32.97 39.84
CA ASN A 432 -23.36 32.82 39.48
C ASN A 432 -22.56 32.23 40.65
N SER A 433 -21.79 31.19 40.35
CA SER A 433 -20.53 30.95 41.02
C SER A 433 -19.46 30.89 39.94
N ASP A 434 -18.64 31.93 39.91
CA ASP A 434 -17.43 32.06 39.11
C ASP A 434 -16.48 30.88 39.40
N GLY A 435 -16.63 29.83 38.60
CA GLY A 435 -15.55 28.88 38.35
C GLY A 435 -14.97 29.26 37.01
N GLU A 436 -13.78 29.84 37.03
CA GLU A 436 -12.93 30.09 35.87
C GLU A 436 -12.72 28.74 35.16
N LYS A 437 -13.66 28.37 34.28
CA LYS A 437 -13.49 27.26 33.35
C LYS A 437 -12.41 27.71 32.40
N THR A 438 -11.18 27.29 32.69
CA THR A 438 -10.11 27.23 31.71
C THR A 438 -10.69 26.53 30.48
N VAL A 439 -11.05 27.32 29.47
CA VAL A 439 -11.35 26.82 28.14
C VAL A 439 -10.06 26.14 27.69
N PRO A 440 -10.06 24.84 27.33
CA PRO A 440 -8.86 24.20 26.82
C PRO A 440 -8.37 25.04 25.64
N GLU A 441 -7.10 25.44 25.66
CA GLU A 441 -6.48 26.09 24.51
C GLU A 441 -6.75 25.23 23.26
N PRO A 442 -7.15 25.83 22.12
CA PRO A 442 -7.38 25.06 20.91
C PRO A 442 -6.08 24.36 20.52
N PRO A 443 -6.09 23.06 20.19
CA PRO A 443 -4.87 22.37 19.81
C PRO A 443 -4.31 23.00 18.54
N MET A 444 -3.02 23.37 18.57
CA MET A 444 -2.22 23.72 17.40
C MET A 444 -2.45 22.69 16.27
N GLY A 445 -2.54 23.14 15.01
CA GLY A 445 -2.48 22.25 13.85
C GLY A 445 -3.81 21.63 13.38
N GLN A 446 -4.91 22.39 13.43
CA GLN A 446 -6.20 21.97 12.86
C GLN A 446 -6.23 21.92 11.33
N TYR A 447 -5.23 22.50 10.66
CA TYR A 447 -5.14 22.56 9.21
C TYR A 447 -3.76 22.12 8.72
N VAL A 448 -3.74 21.53 7.53
CA VAL A 448 -2.53 21.37 6.73
C VAL A 448 -2.57 22.30 5.54
N LEU A 449 -1.40 22.81 5.16
CA LEU A 449 -1.17 23.57 3.94
C LEU A 449 -0.66 22.57 2.90
N GLN A 450 -1.46 22.32 1.86
CA GLN A 450 -1.12 21.39 0.79
C GLN A 450 -0.97 22.15 -0.53
N ARG A 451 0.04 21.79 -1.32
CA ARG A 451 0.24 22.36 -2.65
C ARG A 451 -1.01 22.12 -3.50
N TYR A 452 -1.51 23.18 -4.12
CA TYR A 452 -2.60 23.08 -5.09
C TYR A 452 -2.10 22.37 -6.35
N ILE A 453 -2.71 21.24 -6.66
CA ILE A 453 -2.41 20.47 -7.87
C ILE A 453 -3.38 20.92 -8.95
N LYS A 454 -2.85 21.50 -10.03
CA LYS A 454 -3.64 21.80 -11.22
C LYS A 454 -4.00 20.48 -11.89
N GLN A 455 -5.26 20.08 -11.77
CA GLN A 455 -5.73 18.78 -12.24
C GLN A 455 -6.00 18.76 -13.75
N LYS A 456 -5.74 17.62 -14.39
CA LYS A 456 -6.20 17.30 -15.74
C LYS A 456 -7.72 17.34 -15.78
N LYS A 457 -8.26 17.91 -16.84
CA LYS A 457 -9.70 17.88 -17.13
C LYS A 457 -9.98 16.87 -18.23
N LEU A 458 -11.03 16.10 -18.05
CA LEU A 458 -11.54 15.15 -19.03
C LEU A 458 -12.78 15.72 -19.71
N ASP A 459 -12.91 15.46 -21.01
CA ASP A 459 -14.18 15.60 -21.71
C ASP A 459 -15.07 14.42 -21.31
N LEU A 460 -16.22 14.73 -20.72
CA LEU A 460 -17.15 13.75 -20.15
C LEU A 460 -18.57 14.01 -20.66
N ILE A 461 -19.32 12.93 -20.85
CA ILE A 461 -20.78 12.91 -20.98
C ILE A 461 -21.34 12.50 -19.62
N VAL A 462 -22.01 13.45 -18.98
CA VAL A 462 -22.62 13.32 -17.65
C VAL A 462 -24.06 13.84 -17.70
N HIS A 463 -24.79 13.81 -16.59
CA HIS A 463 -26.09 14.46 -16.49
C HIS A 463 -26.14 15.43 -15.30
N ASP A 464 -27.11 16.35 -15.32
CA ASP A 464 -27.38 17.18 -14.14
C ASP A 464 -28.25 16.39 -13.16
N ARG A 465 -27.65 15.98 -12.03
CA ARG A 465 -28.34 15.28 -10.94
C ARG A 465 -29.53 16.04 -10.35
N ARG A 466 -29.61 17.36 -10.56
CA ARG A 466 -30.72 18.21 -10.08
C ARG A 466 -31.84 18.33 -11.10
N SER A 467 -31.61 17.91 -12.34
CA SER A 467 -32.64 17.89 -13.38
C SER A 467 -33.56 16.69 -13.19
N LYS A 468 -34.87 16.91 -13.37
CA LYS A 468 -35.86 15.82 -13.34
C LYS A 468 -35.73 14.85 -14.52
N GLN A 469 -35.10 15.29 -15.61
CA GLN A 469 -35.04 14.54 -16.87
C GLN A 469 -33.65 13.91 -17.13
N LEU A 470 -32.70 13.98 -16.17
CA LEU A 470 -31.33 13.40 -16.26
C LEU A 470 -30.68 13.55 -17.64
N GLU A 471 -30.88 14.70 -18.28
CA GLU A 471 -30.43 14.92 -19.65
C GLU A 471 -28.90 14.89 -19.73
N PRO A 472 -28.33 14.23 -20.77
CA PRO A 472 -26.90 14.22 -20.97
C PRO A 472 -26.37 15.61 -21.30
N LYS A 473 -25.15 15.86 -20.82
CA LYS A 473 -24.41 17.09 -21.00
C LYS A 473 -22.94 16.77 -21.19
N LYS A 474 -22.35 17.39 -22.21
CA LYS A 474 -20.90 17.45 -22.36
C LYS A 474 -20.31 18.44 -21.38
N VAL A 475 -19.29 18.00 -20.66
CA VAL A 475 -18.56 18.83 -19.70
C VAL A 475 -17.06 18.57 -19.82
N ARG A 476 -16.26 19.58 -19.48
CA ARG A 476 -14.81 19.43 -19.33
C ARG A 476 -14.44 19.67 -17.89
N TRP A 477 -14.41 18.61 -17.09
CA TRP A 477 -14.30 18.69 -15.63
C TRP A 477 -13.10 17.92 -15.09
N CYS A 478 -12.67 18.29 -13.88
CA CYS A 478 -11.66 17.57 -13.13
C CYS A 478 -12.24 16.24 -12.62
N PHE A 479 -11.35 15.31 -12.29
CA PHE A 479 -11.72 13.98 -11.81
C PHE A 479 -10.71 13.48 -10.77
N VAL A 480 -11.21 12.74 -9.78
CA VAL A 480 -10.42 12.19 -8.67
C VAL A 480 -10.62 10.70 -8.60
N GLY A 481 -9.52 9.96 -8.55
CA GLY A 481 -9.53 8.51 -8.39
C GLY A 481 -9.51 8.12 -6.92
N SER A 482 -10.25 7.09 -6.55
CA SER A 482 -10.10 6.40 -5.27
C SER A 482 -9.55 5.02 -5.54
N VAL A 483 -8.38 4.73 -4.97
CA VAL A 483 -7.78 3.40 -5.00
C VAL A 483 -8.09 2.71 -3.68
N PHE A 484 -8.50 1.45 -3.72
CA PHE A 484 -8.91 0.71 -2.53
C PHE A 484 -7.89 -0.37 -2.20
N CYS A 485 -7.44 -0.39 -0.95
CA CYS A 485 -6.35 -1.25 -0.50
C CYS A 485 -6.75 -2.06 0.73
N ILE A 486 -6.52 -3.37 0.69
CA ILE A 486 -6.68 -4.31 1.81
C ILE A 486 -5.29 -4.83 2.18
N ASN A 487 -4.69 -4.28 3.21
CA ASN A 487 -3.25 -4.38 3.42
C ASN A 487 -2.53 -4.07 2.08
N LEU A 488 -1.62 -4.92 1.65
CA LEU A 488 -0.82 -4.73 0.42
C LEU A 488 -1.52 -5.22 -0.86
N VAL A 489 -2.81 -5.53 -0.79
CA VAL A 489 -3.63 -5.90 -1.95
C VAL A 489 -4.38 -4.68 -2.42
N ILE A 490 -4.24 -4.34 -3.71
CA ILE A 490 -4.91 -3.18 -4.30
C ILE A 490 -5.99 -3.66 -5.25
N LEU A 491 -7.17 -3.04 -5.23
CA LEU A 491 -8.21 -3.32 -6.20
C LEU A 491 -7.81 -2.74 -7.57
N PRO A 492 -7.99 -3.50 -8.67
CA PRO A 492 -7.64 -3.03 -10.02
C PRO A 492 -8.62 -2.00 -10.57
N CYS A 493 -9.85 -1.95 -10.06
CA CYS A 493 -10.83 -0.94 -10.44
C CYS A 493 -10.64 0.33 -9.60
N VAL A 494 -10.38 1.45 -10.29
CA VAL A 494 -10.35 2.79 -9.68
C VAL A 494 -11.76 3.34 -9.70
N PHE A 495 -12.24 3.80 -8.54
CA PHE A 495 -13.51 4.50 -8.44
C PHE A 495 -13.30 5.98 -8.72
N TRP A 496 -13.90 6.49 -9.78
CA TRP A 496 -13.72 7.88 -10.18
C TRP A 496 -14.86 8.75 -9.69
N ARG A 497 -14.54 10.00 -9.37
CA ARG A 497 -15.51 11.05 -9.05
C ARG A 497 -15.23 12.26 -9.93
N THR A 498 -16.26 12.96 -10.36
CA THR A 498 -16.14 14.23 -11.10
C THR A 498 -17.12 15.28 -10.58
N ASN A 499 -16.79 16.56 -10.74
CA ASN A 499 -17.66 17.69 -10.42
C ASN A 499 -17.27 18.92 -11.25
N SER A 500 -18.22 19.82 -11.45
CA SER A 500 -18.00 21.17 -11.99
C SER A 500 -17.09 22.06 -11.12
N ASN A 501 -16.98 21.75 -9.83
CA ASN A 501 -16.15 22.46 -8.86
C ASN A 501 -14.89 21.68 -8.51
N ASP A 502 -13.89 22.36 -7.96
CA ASP A 502 -12.62 21.73 -7.57
C ASP A 502 -12.73 20.83 -6.33
N VAL A 503 -13.78 21.00 -5.52
CA VAL A 503 -14.09 20.05 -4.44
C VAL A 503 -14.90 18.90 -5.01
N ILE A 504 -14.20 17.82 -5.35
CA ILE A 504 -14.77 16.67 -6.05
C ILE A 504 -15.17 15.60 -5.01
N ALA A 505 -16.39 15.70 -4.51
CA ALA A 505 -16.97 14.73 -3.59
C ALA A 505 -18.43 14.43 -3.99
N VAL A 506 -18.82 13.15 -3.94
CA VAL A 506 -20.18 12.70 -4.26
C VAL A 506 -21.23 13.43 -3.41
N GLY A 507 -20.99 13.50 -2.09
CA GLY A 507 -21.84 14.25 -1.16
C GLY A 507 -21.89 15.77 -1.35
N ARG A 508 -21.25 16.33 -2.39
CA ARG A 508 -21.24 17.75 -2.76
C ARG A 508 -21.55 17.98 -4.25
N ASP A 509 -22.55 17.29 -4.78
CA ASP A 509 -22.91 17.34 -6.21
C ASP A 509 -21.89 16.71 -7.16
N GLY A 510 -21.02 15.85 -6.63
CA GLY A 510 -20.16 15.02 -7.47
C GLY A 510 -20.92 13.85 -8.07
N LEU A 511 -20.46 13.39 -9.23
CA LEU A 511 -20.92 12.18 -9.89
C LEU A 511 -19.87 11.07 -9.73
N ALA A 512 -20.34 9.84 -9.63
CA ALA A 512 -19.52 8.63 -9.52
C ALA A 512 -19.43 7.92 -10.87
N ILE A 513 -18.23 7.46 -11.21
CA ILE A 513 -17.92 6.84 -12.49
C ILE A 513 -17.08 5.59 -12.25
N GLY A 514 -17.47 4.46 -12.87
CA GLY A 514 -16.67 3.23 -12.86
C GLY A 514 -15.34 3.38 -13.59
N GLY A 515 -14.33 2.61 -13.20
CA GLY A 515 -13.02 2.59 -13.86
C GLY A 515 -12.76 1.28 -14.59
N LEU A 516 -12.14 1.37 -15.77
CA LEU A 516 -11.66 0.23 -16.54
C LEU A 516 -10.17 0.37 -16.86
N THR A 517 -9.47 -0.75 -16.95
CA THR A 517 -8.08 -0.88 -17.42
C THR A 517 -7.98 -2.12 -18.30
N CYS A 518 -6.84 -2.37 -18.96
CA CYS A 518 -6.70 -3.54 -19.83
C CYS A 518 -6.60 -4.86 -19.02
N LYS A 519 -7.08 -5.94 -19.64
CA LYS A 519 -7.16 -7.30 -19.09
C LYS A 519 -5.88 -7.79 -18.42
N GLY A 520 -4.72 -7.67 -19.09
CA GLY A 520 -3.44 -8.19 -18.59
C GLY A 520 -3.04 -7.64 -17.22
N MET A 521 -3.48 -6.42 -16.90
CA MET A 521 -3.22 -5.78 -15.62
C MET A 521 -4.11 -6.31 -14.51
N ILE A 522 -5.36 -6.66 -14.80
CA ILE A 522 -6.34 -7.07 -13.79
C ILE A 522 -5.94 -8.42 -13.15
N ASP A 523 -5.27 -9.29 -13.90
CA ASP A 523 -4.80 -10.59 -13.43
C ASP A 523 -3.52 -10.48 -12.58
N GLU A 524 -2.64 -9.50 -12.84
CA GLU A 524 -1.41 -9.24 -12.07
C GLU A 524 -1.67 -8.54 -10.72
N VAL A 525 -2.75 -7.76 -10.62
CA VAL A 525 -3.05 -6.86 -9.49
C VAL A 525 -3.51 -7.59 -8.21
N TRP A 526 -3.78 -8.88 -8.30
CA TRP A 526 -4.14 -9.70 -7.13
C TRP A 526 -2.95 -10.31 -6.38
N VAL A 527 -1.72 -10.04 -6.84
CA VAL A 527 -0.56 -10.47 -6.08
C VAL A 527 -0.31 -9.41 -4.99
N PRO A 528 -0.38 -9.76 -3.70
CA PRO A 528 0.04 -8.84 -2.65
C PRO A 528 1.45 -8.38 -3.00
N VAL A 529 1.72 -7.07 -3.02
CA VAL A 529 3.12 -6.63 -3.00
C VAL A 529 3.64 -7.05 -1.65
N ARG A 530 4.25 -8.24 -1.58
CA ARG A 530 4.50 -8.92 -0.32
C ARG A 530 5.56 -8.14 0.46
N ALA A 531 5.12 -7.37 1.42
CA ALA A 531 5.79 -7.29 2.71
C ALA A 531 4.99 -8.20 3.66
N ARG A 532 5.11 -9.53 3.49
CA ARG A 532 4.73 -10.40 4.62
C ARG A 532 5.82 -10.23 5.66
N ASP A 533 5.45 -10.33 6.93
CA ASP A 533 6.44 -10.72 7.93
C ASP A 533 7.17 -11.96 7.38
N PRO A 534 8.52 -11.96 7.36
CA PRO A 534 9.27 -13.04 6.74
C PRO A 534 8.83 -14.37 7.35
N GLN A 535 8.34 -15.30 6.52
CA GLN A 535 7.98 -16.62 7.02
C GLN A 535 9.26 -17.31 7.49
N LEU A 536 9.28 -17.82 8.71
CA LEU A 536 10.41 -18.59 9.20
C LEU A 536 10.62 -19.82 8.31
N ALA A 537 11.86 -20.07 7.93
CA ALA A 537 12.25 -21.26 7.21
C ALA A 537 12.08 -22.46 8.13
N ILE A 538 11.14 -23.35 7.79
CA ILE A 538 11.06 -24.67 8.43
C ILE A 538 12.19 -25.51 7.84
N ILE A 539 13.20 -25.82 8.66
CA ILE A 539 14.26 -26.75 8.28
C ILE A 539 13.73 -28.17 8.51
N PRO A 540 13.66 -29.01 7.46
CA PRO A 540 13.28 -30.42 7.61
C PRO A 540 14.12 -31.12 8.66
N SER A 541 13.53 -32.06 9.40
CA SER A 541 14.26 -32.79 10.45
C SER A 541 15.45 -33.58 9.89
N ASP A 542 15.32 -34.13 8.68
CA ASP A 542 16.39 -34.83 7.96
C ASP A 542 17.42 -33.88 7.31
N ALA A 543 17.23 -32.57 7.44
CA ALA A 543 18.22 -31.54 7.08
C ALA A 543 18.86 -30.88 8.31
N ARG A 544 18.53 -31.33 9.53
CA ARG A 544 19.17 -30.93 10.79
C ARG A 544 20.06 -32.07 11.27
N ILE A 545 21.35 -31.79 11.40
CA ILE A 545 22.36 -32.75 11.83
C ILE A 545 22.98 -32.24 13.13
N THR A 546 23.15 -33.14 14.10
CA THR A 546 23.89 -32.83 15.33
C THR A 546 25.29 -33.40 15.21
N ALA A 547 26.30 -32.57 15.44
CA ALA A 547 27.70 -32.96 15.49
C ALA A 547 28.16 -33.00 16.96
N PRO A 548 28.33 -34.19 17.57
CA PRO A 548 28.71 -34.31 18.97
C PRO A 548 30.22 -34.13 19.21
N ILE A 549 31.06 -34.30 18.17
CA ILE A 549 32.52 -34.20 18.25
C ILE A 549 33.12 -33.49 17.03
N MET A 550 34.33 -32.95 17.17
CA MET A 550 35.02 -32.10 16.18
C MET A 550 35.31 -32.78 14.83
N LYS A 551 35.27 -34.11 14.75
CA LYS A 551 35.53 -34.85 13.51
C LYS A 551 34.22 -35.38 12.95
N ALA A 552 33.90 -35.00 11.71
CA ALA A 552 32.68 -35.44 11.05
C ALA A 552 32.68 -36.96 10.86
N SER A 553 31.59 -37.62 11.28
CA SER A 553 31.39 -39.05 11.03
C SER A 553 30.88 -39.31 9.61
N ASP A 554 31.09 -40.51 9.07
CA ASP A 554 30.59 -40.88 7.73
C ASP A 554 29.06 -40.72 7.64
N ALA A 555 28.34 -40.99 8.74
CA ALA A 555 26.90 -40.80 8.83
C ALA A 555 26.47 -39.33 8.74
N GLU A 556 27.21 -38.42 9.41
CA GLU A 556 26.97 -36.97 9.31
C GLU A 556 27.26 -36.46 7.90
N ILE A 557 28.36 -36.89 7.30
CA ILE A 557 28.76 -36.51 5.94
C ILE A 557 27.68 -36.93 4.95
N GLU A 558 27.19 -38.18 5.04
CA GLU A 558 26.16 -38.68 4.14
C GLU A 558 24.81 -37.99 4.38
N ALA A 559 24.43 -37.74 5.64
CA ALA A 559 23.21 -37.00 5.95
C ALA A 559 23.23 -35.58 5.36
N VAL A 560 24.36 -34.86 5.49
CA VAL A 560 24.53 -33.53 4.89
C VAL A 560 24.46 -33.62 3.36
N ARG A 561 25.12 -34.61 2.76
CA ARG A 561 25.09 -34.83 1.30
C ARG A 561 23.67 -35.08 0.79
N MET A 562 22.92 -35.95 1.46
CA MET A 562 21.52 -36.25 1.12
C MET A 562 20.62 -35.02 1.29
N ALA A 563 20.80 -34.25 2.38
CA ALA A 563 20.04 -33.03 2.63
C ALA A 563 20.31 -31.96 1.57
N LEU A 564 21.57 -31.74 1.19
CA LEU A 564 21.94 -30.82 0.11
C LEU A 564 21.38 -31.28 -1.24
N ALA A 565 21.44 -32.57 -1.57
CA ALA A 565 20.86 -33.07 -2.81
C ALA A 565 19.33 -32.83 -2.86
N LYS A 566 18.63 -33.21 -1.78
CA LYS A 566 17.17 -33.20 -1.68
C LYS A 566 16.59 -31.80 -1.54
N TYR A 567 17.17 -30.96 -0.68
CA TYR A 567 16.61 -29.65 -0.32
C TYR A 567 17.46 -28.46 -0.75
N GLY A 568 18.73 -28.69 -1.08
CA GLY A 568 19.71 -27.62 -1.31
C GLY A 568 20.08 -26.86 -0.03
N LEU A 569 19.77 -27.41 1.13
CA LEU A 569 19.99 -26.79 2.44
C LEU A 569 20.23 -27.87 3.50
N ALA A 570 21.23 -27.65 4.34
CA ALA A 570 21.49 -28.44 5.54
C ALA A 570 21.92 -27.52 6.69
N VAL A 571 21.60 -27.89 7.92
CA VAL A 571 22.04 -27.21 9.14
C VAL A 571 22.72 -28.21 10.04
N VAL A 572 23.96 -27.93 10.43
CA VAL A 572 24.68 -28.72 11.44
C VAL A 572 24.76 -27.91 12.73
N GLU A 573 24.41 -28.52 13.85
CA GLU A 573 24.59 -27.94 15.18
C GLU A 573 25.76 -28.63 15.90
N THR A 574 26.82 -27.89 16.18
CA THR A 574 27.98 -28.39 16.91
C THR A 574 27.74 -28.32 18.41
N HIS A 575 27.95 -29.43 19.12
CA HIS A 575 27.84 -29.47 20.60
C HIS A 575 29.20 -29.32 21.29
N PHE A 576 30.12 -28.62 20.63
CA PHE A 576 31.48 -28.34 21.08
C PHE A 576 31.91 -26.94 20.58
N GLU A 577 32.93 -26.37 21.20
CA GLU A 577 33.50 -25.09 20.78
C GLU A 577 34.40 -25.29 19.56
N ASP A 578 34.13 -24.57 18.47
CA ASP A 578 34.89 -24.66 17.21
C ASP A 578 35.17 -23.26 16.60
N VAL A 579 35.84 -22.40 17.36
CA VAL A 579 36.20 -21.06 16.88
C VAL A 579 37.08 -21.12 15.61
N ALA A 580 37.85 -22.20 15.43
CA ALA A 580 38.70 -22.42 14.27
C ALA A 580 37.93 -22.84 13.00
N SER A 581 36.68 -23.27 13.11
CA SER A 581 35.90 -23.90 12.04
C SER A 581 36.52 -25.20 11.52
N ASP A 582 37.22 -25.95 12.37
CA ASP A 582 37.89 -27.20 12.02
C ASP A 582 36.88 -28.26 11.57
N TYR A 583 35.72 -28.33 12.22
CA TYR A 583 34.65 -29.26 11.83
C TYR A 583 34.13 -28.91 10.43
N MET A 584 33.83 -27.63 10.17
CA MET A 584 33.33 -27.20 8.85
C MET A 584 34.36 -27.50 7.74
N VAL A 585 35.65 -27.28 7.99
CA VAL A 585 36.72 -27.59 7.03
C VAL A 585 36.84 -29.10 6.83
N ASN A 586 36.76 -29.90 7.89
CA ASN A 586 36.80 -31.35 7.80
C ASN A 586 35.60 -31.90 7.02
N LEU A 587 34.39 -31.42 7.32
CA LEU A 587 33.16 -31.80 6.64
C LEU A 587 33.22 -31.45 5.15
N THR A 588 33.57 -30.21 4.82
CA THR A 588 33.60 -29.75 3.43
C THR A 588 34.59 -30.53 2.57
N LYS A 589 35.78 -30.88 3.07
CA LYS A 589 36.76 -31.75 2.36
C LYS A 589 36.20 -33.11 1.92
N HIS A 590 35.24 -33.67 2.66
CA HIS A 590 34.58 -34.93 2.30
C HIS A 590 33.39 -34.72 1.36
N LEU A 591 32.81 -33.51 1.32
CA LEU A 591 31.72 -33.13 0.42
C LEU A 591 32.24 -32.62 -0.95
N GLY A 592 33.48 -32.12 -1.00
CA GLY A 592 34.19 -31.71 -2.21
C GLY A 592 35.43 -30.86 -1.89
N GLU A 593 36.23 -30.54 -2.89
CA GLU A 593 37.45 -29.75 -2.67
C GLU A 593 37.11 -28.28 -2.28
N PRO A 594 37.50 -27.79 -1.10
CA PRO A 594 37.25 -26.40 -0.70
C PRO A 594 38.03 -25.41 -1.56
N LEU A 595 37.40 -24.31 -1.94
CA LEU A 595 37.98 -23.27 -2.78
C LEU A 595 38.68 -22.19 -1.95
N SER A 596 39.86 -21.77 -2.41
CA SER A 596 40.51 -20.59 -1.86
C SER A 596 39.77 -19.32 -2.30
N HIS A 597 39.54 -18.38 -1.38
CA HIS A 597 38.86 -17.11 -1.70
C HIS A 597 39.79 -16.11 -2.39
N SER A 598 41.08 -16.15 -2.07
CA SER A 598 42.14 -15.39 -2.75
C SER A 598 43.50 -15.99 -2.40
N SER A 599 44.58 -15.46 -2.99
CA SER A 599 45.95 -15.83 -2.64
C SER A 599 46.32 -15.50 -1.19
N CYS A 600 45.60 -14.56 -0.55
CA CYS A 600 45.88 -14.08 0.80
C CYS A 600 44.89 -14.55 1.88
N HIS A 601 43.73 -15.12 1.52
CA HIS A 601 42.66 -15.46 2.48
C HIS A 601 42.37 -16.96 2.63
N GLY A 602 43.09 -17.84 1.93
CA GLY A 602 42.91 -19.29 2.05
C GLY A 602 41.46 -19.76 1.83
N ILE A 603 41.09 -20.91 2.40
CA ILE A 603 39.76 -21.52 2.20
C ILE A 603 38.66 -20.96 3.12
N LEU A 604 39.03 -20.26 4.20
CA LEU A 604 38.10 -19.69 5.18
C LEU A 604 38.02 -18.17 5.01
N TRP A 605 36.83 -17.66 4.73
CA TRP A 605 36.57 -16.23 4.62
C TRP A 605 35.84 -15.72 5.86
N ASP A 606 36.43 -14.75 6.55
CA ASP A 606 35.76 -14.05 7.64
C ASP A 606 34.66 -13.16 7.09
N VAL A 607 33.42 -13.40 7.53
CA VAL A 607 32.26 -12.58 7.25
C VAL A 607 31.96 -11.82 8.55
N LYS A 608 32.61 -10.66 8.73
CA LYS A 608 32.41 -9.80 9.91
C LYS A 608 32.53 -8.33 9.52
N PRO A 609 31.85 -7.41 10.22
CA PRO A 609 32.01 -5.98 10.02
C PRO A 609 33.48 -5.54 10.20
N VAL A 610 34.05 -4.88 9.21
CA VAL A 610 35.41 -4.32 9.30
C VAL A 610 35.33 -2.79 9.38
N ALA A 611 36.01 -2.20 10.37
CA ALA A 611 36.15 -0.76 10.47
C ALA A 611 37.25 -0.29 9.48
N SER A 612 36.88 0.01 8.24
CA SER A 612 37.79 0.54 7.22
C SER A 612 37.44 2.00 6.88
N ILE A 613 38.47 2.83 6.69
CA ILE A 613 38.39 4.22 6.22
C ILE A 613 38.13 4.28 4.70
N ASP A 614 38.43 3.20 3.98
CA ASP A 614 38.29 3.11 2.53
C ASP A 614 37.22 2.06 2.16
N SER A 615 36.00 2.53 1.91
CA SER A 615 34.83 1.66 1.70
C SER A 615 34.80 0.97 0.33
N LYS A 616 35.70 1.32 -0.60
CA LYS A 616 35.71 0.80 -1.98
C LYS A 616 36.31 -0.59 -2.12
N ASN A 617 37.19 -1.00 -1.19
CA ASN A 617 37.90 -2.29 -1.26
C ASN A 617 37.39 -3.32 -0.23
N VAL A 618 36.25 -3.05 0.41
CA VAL A 618 35.66 -3.95 1.40
C VAL A 618 34.60 -4.81 0.71
N ALA A 619 34.68 -6.14 0.86
CA ALA A 619 33.65 -7.01 0.31
C ALA A 619 32.29 -6.69 0.95
N ARG A 620 31.20 -6.66 0.17
CA ARG A 620 29.86 -6.37 0.72
C ARG A 620 29.51 -7.21 1.96
N SER A 621 29.98 -8.46 2.00
CA SER A 621 29.78 -9.38 3.12
C SER A 621 30.43 -8.93 4.44
N GLU A 622 31.42 -8.04 4.39
CA GLU A 622 32.16 -7.46 5.52
C GLU A 622 31.68 -6.06 5.93
N THR A 623 30.60 -5.58 5.30
CA THR A 623 29.95 -4.31 5.67
C THR A 623 28.80 -4.55 6.65
N MET A 624 28.34 -3.48 7.32
CA MET A 624 27.13 -3.50 8.15
C MET A 624 25.83 -3.36 7.34
N GLU A 625 25.93 -3.00 6.06
CA GLU A 625 24.80 -2.68 5.18
C GLU A 625 23.92 -3.89 4.86
N SER A 626 22.77 -3.68 4.24
CA SER A 626 22.03 -4.80 3.66
C SER A 626 22.81 -5.45 2.50
N PHE A 627 22.67 -6.76 2.32
CA PHE A 627 23.14 -7.45 1.13
C PHE A 627 21.92 -7.95 0.35
N PRO A 628 21.56 -7.32 -0.78
CA PRO A 628 20.42 -7.71 -1.60
C PRO A 628 20.50 -9.14 -2.13
N TRP A 629 19.44 -9.60 -2.80
CA TRP A 629 19.37 -10.93 -3.42
C TRP A 629 20.55 -11.20 -4.33
N HIS A 630 21.27 -12.29 -4.06
CA HIS A 630 22.39 -12.73 -4.87
C HIS A 630 22.62 -14.24 -4.75
N THR A 631 23.47 -14.75 -5.63
CA THR A 631 24.21 -16.00 -5.50
C THR A 631 25.69 -15.68 -5.35
N ASP A 632 26.42 -16.44 -4.54
CA ASP A 632 27.84 -16.23 -4.28
C ASP A 632 28.65 -16.42 -5.59
N CYS A 633 29.63 -15.55 -5.81
CA CYS A 633 30.57 -15.65 -6.95
C CYS A 633 29.87 -15.75 -8.32
N SER A 634 28.74 -15.06 -8.52
CA SER A 634 27.99 -15.07 -9.78
C SER A 634 28.77 -14.55 -11.00
N PHE A 635 29.86 -13.80 -10.76
CA PHE A 635 30.80 -13.30 -11.76
C PHE A 635 31.85 -14.32 -12.20
N GLU A 636 31.95 -15.48 -11.53
CA GLU A 636 32.89 -16.53 -11.93
C GLU A 636 32.35 -17.33 -13.13
N GLU A 637 33.26 -17.80 -13.98
CA GLU A 637 32.93 -18.77 -15.03
C GLU A 637 32.45 -20.09 -14.41
N PHE A 638 33.14 -20.54 -13.34
CA PHE A 638 32.83 -21.74 -12.56
C PHE A 638 32.43 -21.36 -11.13
N PRO A 639 31.21 -20.83 -10.91
CA PRO A 639 30.77 -20.47 -9.58
C PRO A 639 30.72 -21.71 -8.68
N PRO A 640 30.93 -21.55 -7.36
CA PRO A 640 30.80 -22.65 -6.43
C PRO A 640 29.36 -23.14 -6.41
N ARG A 641 29.18 -24.47 -6.45
CA ARG A 641 27.88 -25.11 -6.31
C ARG A 641 27.33 -24.94 -4.90
N TYR A 642 28.19 -25.01 -3.89
CA TYR A 642 27.78 -24.95 -2.49
C TYR A 642 28.64 -23.98 -1.69
N PHE A 643 28.06 -23.44 -0.62
CA PHE A 643 28.80 -22.73 0.42
C PHE A 643 28.27 -23.09 1.81
N ALA A 644 29.11 -22.88 2.81
CA ALA A 644 28.78 -23.07 4.22
C ALA A 644 29.10 -21.80 5.00
N LEU A 645 28.29 -21.50 6.01
CA LEU A 645 28.46 -20.41 6.96
C LEU A 645 28.48 -20.97 8.37
N HIS A 646 29.63 -20.94 9.02
CA HIS A 646 29.75 -21.22 10.45
C HIS A 646 29.48 -19.94 11.25
N ILE A 647 28.48 -19.98 12.13
CA ILE A 647 28.10 -18.89 13.02
C ILE A 647 28.94 -18.97 14.28
N ILE A 648 30.00 -18.17 14.32
CA ILE A 648 30.87 -18.05 15.50
C ILE A 648 30.21 -17.15 16.53
N HIS A 649 29.78 -15.96 16.10
CA HIS A 649 29.00 -15.01 16.88
C HIS A 649 27.84 -14.46 16.03
N HIS A 650 26.62 -14.78 16.43
CA HIS A 650 25.41 -14.24 15.83
C HIS A 650 25.22 -12.76 16.16
N ASP A 651 24.31 -12.11 15.44
CA ASP A 651 23.91 -10.73 15.74
C ASP A 651 22.98 -10.70 16.96
N ARG A 652 23.45 -10.12 18.07
CA ARG A 652 22.70 -10.07 19.34
C ARG A 652 21.58 -9.02 19.38
N TYR A 653 21.50 -8.14 18.36
CA TYR A 653 20.56 -7.02 18.31
C TYR A 653 19.49 -7.19 17.19
N GLY A 654 19.34 -8.41 16.69
CA GLY A 654 18.32 -8.78 15.71
C GLY A 654 18.60 -8.28 14.29
N GLY A 655 19.84 -7.93 13.97
CA GLY A 655 20.33 -7.65 12.62
C GLY A 655 20.83 -8.89 11.88
N GLY A 656 21.45 -8.70 10.72
CA GLY A 656 22.18 -9.74 9.98
C GLY A 656 21.35 -10.95 9.56
N LYS A 657 20.02 -10.81 9.47
CA LYS A 657 19.11 -11.93 9.23
C LYS A 657 19.28 -12.47 7.81
N LEU A 658 19.45 -13.80 7.68
CA LEU A 658 19.59 -14.48 6.39
C LEU A 658 18.21 -14.87 5.84
N ARG A 659 17.91 -14.41 4.62
CA ARG A 659 16.68 -14.72 3.88
C ARG A 659 17.02 -15.55 2.66
N LEU A 660 16.15 -16.50 2.31
CA LEU A 660 16.35 -17.47 1.24
C LEU A 660 15.13 -17.51 0.29
N VAL A 661 15.41 -17.57 -1.01
CA VAL A 661 14.42 -17.78 -2.07
C VAL A 661 14.92 -18.88 -3.00
N HIS A 662 14.12 -19.93 -3.19
CA HIS A 662 14.44 -21.00 -4.14
C HIS A 662 14.20 -20.54 -5.58
N THR A 663 15.09 -20.88 -6.51
CA THR A 663 15.01 -20.45 -7.92
C THR A 663 13.68 -20.82 -8.57
N ASP A 664 13.13 -22.01 -8.30
CA ASP A 664 11.80 -22.40 -8.78
C ASP A 664 10.68 -21.40 -8.46
N SER A 665 10.77 -20.72 -7.32
CA SER A 665 9.76 -19.72 -6.95
C SER A 665 9.78 -18.51 -7.87
N ILE A 666 10.95 -18.20 -8.43
CA ILE A 666 11.17 -17.13 -9.41
C ILE A 666 10.76 -17.63 -10.81
N LEU A 667 11.30 -18.78 -11.21
CA LEU A 667 11.17 -19.31 -12.57
C LEU A 667 9.74 -19.71 -12.92
N LYS A 668 8.93 -20.16 -11.95
CA LYS A 668 7.52 -20.54 -12.19
C LYS A 668 6.63 -19.37 -12.64
N ASN A 669 7.06 -18.12 -12.42
CA ASN A 669 6.31 -16.93 -12.85
C ASN A 669 6.80 -16.40 -14.21
N LEU A 670 7.78 -17.06 -14.84
CA LEU A 670 8.35 -16.63 -16.11
C LEU A 670 7.76 -17.43 -17.27
N THR A 671 7.61 -16.79 -18.43
CA THR A 671 7.16 -17.47 -19.63
C THR A 671 8.28 -18.32 -20.25
N PRO A 672 7.97 -19.35 -21.05
CA PRO A 672 8.98 -20.15 -21.74
C PRO A 672 9.94 -19.32 -22.61
N GLN A 673 9.44 -18.25 -23.22
CA GLN A 673 10.24 -17.33 -24.04
C GLN A 673 11.29 -16.60 -23.20
N ILE A 674 10.90 -16.09 -22.03
CA ILE A 674 11.81 -15.43 -21.10
C ILE A 674 12.85 -16.41 -20.57
N ILE A 675 12.45 -17.64 -20.24
CA ILE A 675 13.37 -18.70 -19.83
C ILE A 675 14.43 -18.95 -20.91
N HIS A 676 14.03 -19.01 -22.18
CA HIS A 676 14.97 -19.22 -23.30
C HIS A 676 15.97 -18.07 -23.44
N ILE A 677 15.53 -16.82 -23.27
CA ILE A 677 16.42 -15.64 -23.29
C ILE A 677 17.42 -15.69 -22.13
N LEU A 678 16.96 -16.04 -20.92
CA LEU A 678 17.83 -16.17 -19.74
C LEU A 678 18.87 -17.29 -19.89
N GLN A 679 18.59 -18.30 -20.70
CA GLN A 679 19.50 -19.40 -21.06
C GLN A 679 20.45 -19.06 -22.20
N SER A 680 20.29 -17.92 -22.85
CA SER A 680 21.16 -17.46 -23.92
C SER A 680 22.30 -16.59 -23.37
N PRO A 681 23.49 -16.58 -24.01
CA PRO A 681 24.65 -15.80 -23.55
C PRO A 681 24.50 -14.30 -23.88
N LEU A 682 23.43 -13.68 -23.38
CA LEU A 682 23.04 -12.29 -23.66
C LEU A 682 23.28 -11.34 -22.48
N PHE A 683 24.04 -11.77 -21.48
CA PHE A 683 24.31 -10.98 -20.27
C PHE A 683 25.80 -10.88 -20.02
N LYS A 684 26.27 -9.65 -19.84
CA LYS A 684 27.60 -9.35 -19.34
C LYS A 684 27.54 -9.25 -17.82
N ILE A 685 28.41 -10.00 -17.15
CA ILE A 685 28.45 -10.10 -15.70
C ILE A 685 29.82 -9.61 -15.24
N HIS A 686 29.84 -8.43 -14.63
CA HIS A 686 31.06 -7.75 -14.21
C HIS A 686 31.64 -8.37 -12.95
N VAL A 687 32.97 -8.37 -12.83
CA VAL A 687 33.63 -8.62 -11.56
C VAL A 687 33.39 -7.40 -10.67
N PRO A 688 32.83 -7.55 -9.46
CA PRO A 688 32.58 -6.43 -8.56
C PRO A 688 33.87 -5.65 -8.24
N GLU A 689 33.76 -4.34 -8.04
CA GLU A 689 34.91 -3.46 -7.79
C GLU A 689 35.74 -3.88 -6.56
N GLU A 690 35.10 -4.51 -5.57
CA GLU A 690 35.77 -5.06 -4.38
C GLU A 690 36.71 -6.25 -4.67
N PHE A 691 36.70 -6.80 -5.89
CA PHE A 691 37.58 -7.89 -6.33
C PHE A 691 38.44 -7.45 -7.52
N HIS A 692 39.76 -7.58 -7.40
CA HIS A 692 40.69 -7.32 -8.51
C HIS A 692 41.04 -8.63 -9.22
N LYS A 693 40.71 -8.71 -10.51
CA LYS A 693 41.07 -9.83 -11.41
C LYS A 693 41.60 -9.30 -12.73
N GLU A 694 42.33 -10.15 -13.46
CA GLU A 694 42.83 -9.83 -14.80
C GLU A 694 41.69 -9.68 -15.83
N ILE A 695 40.61 -10.46 -15.64
CA ILE A 695 39.38 -10.40 -16.44
C ILE A 695 38.31 -9.68 -15.62
N ASN A 696 37.78 -8.58 -16.16
CA ASN A 696 36.85 -7.69 -15.45
C ASN A 696 35.36 -8.05 -15.67
N TYR A 697 35.04 -8.97 -16.57
CA TYR A 697 33.68 -9.46 -16.78
C TYR A 697 33.68 -10.80 -17.54
N ILE A 698 32.56 -11.52 -17.46
CA ILE A 698 32.24 -12.65 -18.34
C ILE A 698 30.96 -12.35 -19.13
N VAL A 699 30.78 -13.02 -20.26
CA VAL A 699 29.51 -13.00 -21.02
C VAL A 699 28.91 -14.39 -20.98
N GLY A 700 27.66 -14.51 -20.56
CA GLY A 700 27.00 -15.81 -20.42
C GLY A 700 25.53 -15.69 -20.03
N PRO A 701 24.84 -16.83 -19.96
CA PRO A 701 23.45 -16.89 -19.51
C PRO A 701 23.32 -16.65 -18.01
N LEU A 702 22.14 -16.19 -17.59
CA LEU A 702 21.78 -16.10 -16.17
C LEU A 702 21.18 -17.41 -15.65
N LEU A 703 20.52 -18.19 -16.52
CA LEU A 703 19.85 -19.45 -16.21
C LEU A 703 20.53 -20.60 -16.94
N SER A 704 20.81 -21.70 -16.26
CA SER A 704 21.42 -22.87 -16.90
C SER A 704 20.44 -23.61 -17.82
N SER A 705 20.99 -24.22 -18.89
CA SER A 705 20.26 -25.01 -19.88
C SER A 705 20.19 -26.51 -19.53
N ASP A 706 20.88 -26.95 -18.47
CA ASP A 706 21.01 -28.36 -18.06
C ASP A 706 19.76 -28.95 -17.36
N GLY A 707 18.67 -28.19 -17.31
CA GLY A 707 17.42 -28.58 -16.65
C GLY A 707 17.45 -28.52 -15.12
N GLN A 708 18.60 -28.22 -14.49
CA GLN A 708 18.75 -28.12 -13.03
C GLN A 708 18.27 -26.79 -12.45
N ARG A 709 17.70 -25.91 -13.31
CA ARG A 709 17.08 -24.63 -12.92
C ARG A 709 18.01 -23.75 -12.06
N LYS A 710 19.29 -23.77 -12.40
CA LYS A 710 20.38 -23.03 -11.74
C LYS A 710 20.36 -21.57 -12.20
N LEU A 711 20.22 -20.63 -11.28
CA LEU A 711 20.22 -19.19 -11.57
C LEU A 711 21.47 -18.54 -10.97
N ARG A 712 22.18 -17.73 -11.74
CA ARG A 712 23.22 -16.83 -11.22
C ARG A 712 22.65 -15.43 -11.20
N TYR A 713 22.77 -14.75 -10.07
CA TYR A 713 22.17 -13.44 -9.90
C TYR A 713 22.97 -12.57 -8.94
N ARG A 714 23.24 -11.33 -9.33
CA ARG A 714 23.65 -10.22 -8.46
C ARG A 714 23.42 -8.95 -9.27
N ARG A 715 22.40 -8.17 -8.89
CA ARG A 715 21.84 -7.15 -9.79
C ARG A 715 22.85 -6.09 -10.23
N ASP A 716 23.68 -5.60 -9.30
CA ASP A 716 24.63 -4.50 -9.52
C ASP A 716 25.74 -4.82 -10.52
N ILE A 717 25.91 -6.09 -10.91
CA ILE A 717 26.95 -6.53 -11.85
C ILE A 717 26.40 -7.11 -13.15
N ILE A 718 25.08 -7.13 -13.35
CA ILE A 718 24.46 -7.68 -14.58
C ILE A 718 24.14 -6.55 -15.55
N GLU A 719 24.66 -6.67 -16.77
CA GLU A 719 24.39 -5.78 -17.90
C GLU A 719 23.77 -6.60 -19.05
N PRO A 720 22.51 -6.36 -19.45
CA PRO A 720 21.91 -7.00 -20.61
C PRO A 720 22.52 -6.46 -21.91
N LEU A 721 22.76 -7.34 -22.89
CA LEU A 721 23.41 -6.96 -24.16
C LEU A 721 22.44 -6.44 -25.24
N ASN A 722 21.13 -6.63 -25.06
CA ASN A 722 20.09 -6.16 -25.98
C ASN A 722 18.74 -5.95 -25.25
N ASP A 723 17.75 -5.40 -25.96
CA ASP A 723 16.44 -5.08 -25.40
C ASP A 723 15.66 -6.30 -24.92
N GLU A 724 15.80 -7.44 -25.60
CA GLU A 724 15.17 -8.71 -25.21
C GLU A 724 15.73 -9.23 -23.88
N ALA A 725 17.05 -9.18 -23.70
CA ALA A 725 17.73 -9.53 -22.46
C ALA A 725 17.38 -8.55 -21.33
N ALA A 726 17.24 -7.25 -21.64
CA ALA A 726 16.81 -6.25 -20.67
C ALA A 726 15.37 -6.52 -20.19
N ALA A 727 14.45 -6.83 -21.11
CA ALA A 727 13.09 -7.23 -20.78
C ALA A 727 13.05 -8.51 -19.92
N ALA A 728 13.84 -9.52 -20.29
CA ALA A 728 13.94 -10.77 -19.53
C ALA A 728 14.51 -10.59 -18.14
N LEU A 729 15.52 -9.73 -17.97
CA LEU A 729 16.03 -9.36 -16.65
C LEU A 729 14.96 -8.65 -15.82
N GLY A 730 14.19 -7.74 -16.43
CA GLY A 730 13.08 -7.05 -15.77
C GLY A 730 11.96 -7.99 -15.32
N GLU A 731 11.70 -9.09 -16.04
CA GLU A 731 10.78 -10.16 -15.62
C GLU A 731 11.31 -10.93 -14.40
N VAL A 732 12.62 -11.22 -14.35
CA VAL A 732 13.26 -11.83 -13.17
C VAL A 732 13.14 -10.91 -11.96
N GLU A 733 13.37 -9.61 -12.12
CA GLU A 733 13.22 -8.60 -11.06
C GLU A 733 11.77 -8.51 -10.57
N ARG A 734 10.80 -8.46 -11.48
CA ARG A 734 9.38 -8.49 -11.13
C ARG A 734 9.03 -9.76 -10.37
N SER A 735 9.45 -10.92 -10.87
CA SER A 735 9.24 -12.20 -10.19
C SER A 735 9.88 -12.22 -8.79
N LEU A 736 11.09 -11.68 -8.64
CA LEU A 736 11.78 -11.51 -7.35
C LEU A 736 10.98 -10.63 -6.39
N LEU A 737 10.44 -9.50 -6.86
CA LEU A 737 9.57 -8.64 -6.04
C LEU A 737 8.29 -9.37 -5.59
N LEU A 738 7.70 -10.22 -6.45
CA LEU A 738 6.52 -11.02 -6.10
C LEU A 738 6.84 -12.08 -5.03
N VAL A 739 8.05 -12.64 -5.04
CA VAL A 739 8.46 -13.67 -4.07
C VAL A 739 9.21 -13.13 -2.87
N ASP A 740 9.64 -11.87 -2.86
CA ASP A 740 10.46 -11.28 -1.80
C ASP A 740 9.78 -11.42 -0.43
N GLY A 741 8.52 -11.02 -0.30
CA GLY A 741 7.82 -11.23 0.96
C GLY A 741 7.31 -12.65 1.19
N ALA A 742 7.60 -13.63 0.32
CA ALA A 742 7.51 -15.06 0.68
C ALA A 742 8.89 -15.68 0.89
N ALA A 743 9.96 -14.87 0.86
CA ALA A 743 11.28 -15.32 1.22
C ALA A 743 11.27 -15.93 2.63
N ARG A 744 11.98 -17.03 2.76
CA ARG A 744 12.09 -17.75 4.02
C ARG A 744 13.20 -17.15 4.85
N LEU A 745 12.90 -16.74 6.07
CA LEU A 745 13.86 -16.21 7.04
C LEU A 745 14.43 -17.35 7.86
N LEU A 746 15.75 -17.50 7.93
CA LEU A 746 16.33 -18.43 8.90
C LEU A 746 16.07 -17.92 10.32
N GLY A 747 15.46 -18.76 11.15
CA GLY A 747 15.09 -18.45 12.53
C GLY A 747 16.29 -18.36 13.47
N GLN A 748 16.07 -17.82 14.66
CA GLN A 748 17.09 -17.73 15.72
C GLN A 748 17.54 -19.10 16.23
N ASP A 749 16.72 -20.13 16.05
CA ASP A 749 17.07 -21.51 16.35
C ASP A 749 18.16 -22.07 15.44
N VAL A 750 18.37 -21.45 14.26
CA VAL A 750 19.45 -21.77 13.30
C VAL A 750 20.53 -20.70 13.32
N MET A 751 20.15 -19.42 13.42
CA MET A 751 21.08 -18.28 13.41
C MET A 751 21.69 -18.01 14.79
N LYS A 752 22.26 -19.04 15.41
CA LYS A 752 22.91 -19.02 16.74
C LYS A 752 24.33 -19.56 16.69
N ASP A 753 25.12 -19.25 17.70
CA ASP A 753 26.53 -19.67 17.81
C ASP A 753 26.64 -21.21 17.77
N GLY A 754 27.65 -21.73 17.06
CA GLY A 754 27.87 -23.17 16.87
C GLY A 754 26.99 -23.83 15.79
N CYS A 755 26.14 -23.05 15.10
CA CYS A 755 25.43 -23.57 13.92
C CYS A 755 26.23 -23.34 12.63
N ILE A 756 26.22 -24.34 11.75
CA ILE A 756 26.78 -24.29 10.40
C ILE A 756 25.62 -24.44 9.41
N VAL A 757 25.41 -23.43 8.57
CA VAL A 757 24.39 -23.44 7.51
C VAL A 757 25.06 -23.75 6.19
N LEU A 758 24.66 -24.82 5.52
CA LEU A 758 25.15 -25.22 4.20
C LEU A 758 24.07 -25.03 3.15
N LEU A 759 24.40 -24.41 2.02
CA LEU A 759 23.45 -24.02 0.99
C LEU A 759 23.95 -24.38 -0.41
N ASP A 760 23.01 -24.79 -1.26
CA ASP A 760 23.17 -24.91 -2.70
C ASP A 760 23.03 -23.53 -3.36
N ASN A 761 24.18 -22.96 -3.69
CA ASN A 761 24.33 -21.61 -4.21
C ASN A 761 23.63 -21.39 -5.55
N ALA A 762 23.39 -22.46 -6.31
CA ALA A 762 22.81 -22.36 -7.65
C ALA A 762 21.27 -22.47 -7.63
N ARG A 763 20.70 -23.07 -6.59
CA ARG A 763 19.23 -23.23 -6.41
C ARG A 763 18.62 -22.27 -5.40
N TRP A 764 19.44 -21.58 -4.61
CA TRP A 764 18.96 -20.63 -3.61
C TRP A 764 19.61 -19.27 -3.81
N LEU A 765 18.78 -18.25 -3.99
CA LEU A 765 19.19 -16.86 -3.82
C LEU A 765 19.10 -16.52 -2.33
N HIS A 766 20.08 -15.76 -1.85
CA HIS A 766 20.14 -15.32 -0.47
C HIS A 766 20.30 -13.80 -0.36
N ALA A 767 19.75 -13.26 0.72
CA ALA A 767 19.87 -11.85 1.08
C ALA A 767 20.09 -11.71 2.58
N ARG A 768 20.74 -10.62 2.99
CA ARG A 768 21.04 -10.30 4.38
C ARG A 768 20.45 -8.94 4.75
N SER A 769 19.73 -8.87 5.86
CA SER A 769 19.37 -7.56 6.44
C SER A 769 20.60 -6.80 6.94
N PRO A 770 20.51 -5.49 7.22
CA PRO A 770 21.60 -4.78 7.89
C PRO A 770 22.01 -5.47 9.18
N ILE A 771 23.32 -5.52 9.44
CA ILE A 771 23.89 -5.98 10.72
C ILE A 771 23.71 -4.87 11.76
N ARG A 772 23.42 -5.26 12.99
CA ARG A 772 23.25 -4.37 14.14
C ARG A 772 24.30 -4.59 15.22
N ASP A 773 24.97 -5.74 15.22
CA ASP A 773 26.11 -6.02 16.11
C ASP A 773 27.44 -5.97 15.36
N SER A 774 28.30 -5.01 15.70
CA SER A 774 29.65 -4.89 15.13
C SER A 774 30.55 -6.09 15.46
N ASN A 775 30.21 -6.89 16.49
CA ASN A 775 30.96 -8.08 16.88
C ASN A 775 30.44 -9.36 16.20
N ARG A 776 29.43 -9.26 15.34
CA ARG A 776 28.90 -10.40 14.59
C ARG A 776 30.01 -11.01 13.73
N TRP A 777 30.21 -12.32 13.84
CA TRP A 777 31.27 -13.03 13.13
C TRP A 777 30.80 -14.38 12.60
N LEU A 778 30.85 -14.56 11.28
CA LEU A 778 30.68 -15.86 10.63
C LEU A 778 31.94 -16.19 9.83
N ARG A 779 32.14 -17.47 9.54
CA ARG A 779 33.16 -17.96 8.60
C ARG A 779 32.52 -18.68 7.43
N ARG A 780 33.01 -18.39 6.23
CA ARG A 780 32.50 -18.96 4.98
C ARG A 780 33.50 -19.88 4.30
N VAL A 781 33.02 -21.04 3.85
CA VAL A 781 33.73 -21.96 2.94
C VAL A 781 32.86 -22.18 1.69
N ARG A 782 33.50 -22.38 0.54
CA ARG A 782 32.85 -22.66 -0.75
C ARG A 782 33.47 -23.91 -1.36
N TRP A 783 32.71 -24.72 -2.09
CA TRP A 783 33.24 -25.91 -2.78
C TRP A 783 32.38 -26.29 -3.99
N GLY A 784 32.89 -27.26 -4.76
CA GLY A 784 32.22 -27.81 -5.94
C GLY A 784 32.06 -26.79 -7.06
N PRO A 785 33.15 -26.18 -7.58
CA PRO A 785 33.04 -25.30 -8.73
C PRO A 785 32.48 -26.06 -9.93
N GLU A 786 31.44 -25.54 -10.56
CA GLU A 786 30.81 -26.17 -11.72
C GLU A 786 30.69 -25.17 -12.86
N LYS A 787 30.89 -25.66 -14.09
CA LYS A 787 30.60 -24.84 -15.26
C LYS A 787 29.11 -24.57 -15.29
N PHE A 788 28.75 -23.29 -15.47
CA PHE A 788 27.36 -22.89 -15.37
C PHE A 788 26.56 -23.12 -16.66
N PHE A 789 27.26 -23.14 -17.81
CA PHE A 789 26.71 -23.33 -19.16
C PHE A 789 27.68 -24.06 -20.09
#